data_AF-A0AA38HS30-F1
#
_entry.id   AF-A0AA38HS30-F1
#
_cell.length_a   1.000
_cell.length_b   1.000
_cell.length_c   1.000
_cell.angle_alpha   90.00
_cell.angle_beta   90.00
_cell.angle_gamma   90.00
#
_symmetry.space_group_name_H-M   'P 1'
#
loop_
_entity.id
_entity.type
_entity.pdbx_description
1 polymer ?
#
loop_
_entity_poly.entity_id
_entity_poly.type
_entity_poly.pdbx_seq_one_letter_code
_entity_poly.pdbx_strand_id
1 'polypeptide(L)'
;MVQFFPTLPRQALERTIHRFGIVPEKSSDDTAPISCGIKNNILTIGQSSVPLYQNKHLTKVPNILFYNIPQHLHLMEAMLQDFHLGHHILLVGNQGVGKNKIIDRFLELMNRPREYIQLHRDTTVQTLTTQPTVRDGLLVHEDSPLVNAIKHGHVLVVDEADKAPTHVTCILKTLVESGQMILSDGRRIVPLVPPNGHPSNYIQIHPDFRIVVLANRPGFPFLGNDFFGALGDLFSAHAVENPSADSEISLLGQYGPNVPLDTIKKLVGVFGELRNMADQGLVSYPYSTREVVNIVKHLEQFPGADLEDVVFNVFDFDRYSPEVVETLGEVLQKHGFSSKNVMAAEYMAAKRAREKIQVTKSRYSGKDAQELKHGKEDPDNSPHVGGNTWAGGTGGRDTAGMGGKGGPYRLDKGHEVHQLSEEEINAVPEHIQRAAREMNRKAFQEKLKEIGMSAYDATLYNQFYNAVSRQIQSLRIILGNLQAKNKERHWSRHQTAGELDDAKLIDGLLGEKTIFRRRAEQEPEIGAPQLKPKLFRVVVDVSGSMYRFNGYDGRLDKELEAAVLVMESFQGFEDKIQYDIIGHSGEAPFIPFVKLKEHPKNNKERLDVIRTMHAHAQYCWSGDHTLEGTEDAINSLAEEDCDEAIVIVLSDANLERYRIPPSKLAAALTSKSNVSAYVIFIGGLGDQAERLTERLPAGRAFICSDVTQLPQILKQIFSSSVITI
;
A
#
# COMPACT_ATOMS: atom_id res chain seq x y z
N MET A 1 4.10 -19.99 -6.12
CA MET A 1 2.91 -19.29 -6.66
C MET A 1 1.82 -18.98 -5.62
N VAL A 2 1.51 -19.87 -4.66
CA VAL A 2 0.47 -19.64 -3.62
C VAL A 2 0.65 -18.33 -2.83
N GLN A 3 1.90 -17.92 -2.58
CA GLN A 3 2.18 -16.68 -1.86
C GLN A 3 1.69 -15.41 -2.59
N PHE A 4 1.49 -15.46 -3.91
CA PHE A 4 1.01 -14.33 -4.69
C PHE A 4 -0.52 -14.20 -4.70
N PHE A 5 -1.25 -15.18 -4.17
CA PHE A 5 -2.70 -15.10 -4.08
C PHE A 5 -3.10 -13.98 -3.11
N PRO A 6 -4.27 -13.34 -3.33
CA PRO A 6 -4.84 -12.46 -2.32
C PRO A 6 -5.01 -13.22 -0.99
N THR A 7 -5.00 -12.51 0.14
CA THR A 7 -4.93 -13.11 1.48
C THR A 7 -6.02 -14.15 1.72
N LEU A 8 -7.25 -13.88 1.26
CA LEU A 8 -8.39 -14.75 1.48
C LEU A 8 -8.35 -16.04 0.63
N PRO A 9 -8.16 -16.00 -0.70
CA PRO A 9 -7.89 -17.20 -1.52
C PRO A 9 -6.70 -18.01 -1.01
N ARG A 10 -5.62 -17.34 -0.57
CA ARG A 10 -4.44 -18.00 0.00
C ARG A 10 -4.79 -18.75 1.29
N GLN A 11 -5.43 -18.09 2.25
CA GLN A 11 -5.84 -18.71 3.52
C GLN A 11 -6.83 -19.84 3.30
N ALA A 12 -7.78 -19.68 2.37
CA ALA A 12 -8.71 -20.73 1.99
C ALA A 12 -7.97 -21.95 1.44
N LEU A 13 -7.03 -21.75 0.52
CA LEU A 13 -6.20 -22.81 -0.05
C LEU A 13 -5.33 -23.49 1.01
N GLU A 14 -4.65 -22.73 1.86
CA GLU A 14 -3.83 -23.25 2.97
C GLU A 14 -4.67 -24.08 3.95
N ARG A 15 -5.86 -23.61 4.32
CA ARG A 15 -6.81 -24.36 5.17
C ARG A 15 -7.26 -25.66 4.49
N THR A 16 -7.54 -25.63 3.18
CA THR A 16 -7.93 -26.82 2.41
C THR A 16 -6.77 -27.82 2.34
N ILE A 17 -5.56 -27.36 2.02
CA ILE A 17 -4.32 -28.16 1.99
C ILE A 17 -4.08 -28.85 3.33
N HIS A 18 -4.16 -28.10 4.43
CA HIS A 18 -4.04 -28.64 5.79
C HIS A 18 -5.16 -29.64 6.13
N ARG A 19 -6.41 -29.36 5.74
CA ARG A 19 -7.56 -30.26 5.96
C ARG A 19 -7.36 -31.63 5.28
N PHE A 20 -6.68 -31.66 4.13
CA PHE A 20 -6.36 -32.91 3.43
C PHE A 20 -5.03 -33.54 3.86
N GLY A 21 -4.39 -33.02 4.91
CA GLY A 21 -3.14 -33.57 5.44
C GLY A 21 -1.93 -33.37 4.52
N ILE A 22 -2.04 -32.50 3.52
CA ILE A 22 -0.93 -32.09 2.66
C ILE A 22 -0.15 -31.05 3.47
N VAL A 23 0.90 -31.47 4.16
CA VAL A 23 1.77 -30.55 4.89
C VAL A 23 2.89 -30.15 3.94
N PRO A 24 3.16 -28.85 3.72
CA PRO A 24 4.38 -28.47 3.02
C PRO A 24 5.56 -29.07 3.77
N GLU A 25 6.40 -29.85 3.09
CA GLU A 25 7.71 -30.16 3.65
C GLU A 25 8.34 -28.83 4.02
N LYS A 26 8.72 -28.66 5.30
CA LYS A 26 9.51 -27.49 5.71
C LYS A 26 10.71 -27.48 4.78
N SER A 27 10.77 -26.51 3.86
CA SER A 27 11.88 -26.33 2.93
C SER A 27 13.11 -25.95 3.75
N SER A 28 13.74 -26.97 4.31
CA SER A 28 15.08 -26.92 4.87
C SER A 28 16.13 -26.90 3.75
N ASP A 29 15.72 -27.11 2.49
CA ASP A 29 16.58 -27.19 1.32
C ASP A 29 16.91 -25.85 0.63
N ASP A 30 16.11 -24.78 0.78
CA ASP A 30 16.39 -23.50 0.08
C ASP A 30 17.71 -22.83 0.53
N THR A 31 18.24 -23.26 1.68
CA THR A 31 19.52 -22.79 2.24
C THR A 31 20.67 -23.79 2.04
N ALA A 32 20.39 -24.99 1.52
CA ALA A 32 21.41 -26.00 1.29
C ALA A 32 22.43 -25.48 0.25
N PRO A 33 23.74 -25.68 0.47
CA PRO A 33 24.75 -25.23 -0.46
C PRO A 33 24.65 -26.03 -1.77
N ILE A 34 24.09 -25.39 -2.79
CA ILE A 34 23.96 -25.93 -4.14
C ILE A 34 25.16 -25.48 -4.99
N SER A 35 25.76 -26.41 -5.73
CA SER A 35 26.88 -26.12 -6.61
C SER A 35 26.42 -25.79 -8.03
N CYS A 36 27.06 -24.79 -8.64
CA CYS A 36 26.92 -24.49 -10.06
C CYS A 36 28.31 -24.47 -10.70
N GLY A 37 28.46 -25.15 -11.84
CA GLY A 37 29.72 -25.17 -12.55
C GLY A 37 29.61 -25.73 -13.95
N ILE A 38 30.59 -25.39 -14.78
CA ILE A 38 30.72 -25.90 -16.15
C ILE A 38 31.98 -26.76 -16.20
N LYS A 39 31.83 -28.04 -16.59
CA LYS A 39 32.94 -28.96 -16.81
C LYS A 39 32.72 -29.71 -18.12
N ASN A 40 33.75 -29.78 -18.97
CA ASN A 40 33.70 -30.51 -20.25
C ASN A 40 32.49 -30.12 -21.14
N ASN A 41 32.17 -28.83 -21.24
CA ASN A 41 30.99 -28.30 -21.96
C ASN A 41 29.64 -28.81 -21.44
N ILE A 42 29.58 -29.29 -20.20
CA ILE A 42 28.33 -29.63 -19.51
C ILE A 42 28.16 -28.64 -18.38
N LEU A 43 27.02 -27.96 -18.37
CA LEU A 43 26.57 -27.13 -17.26
C LEU A 43 25.88 -28.03 -16.25
N THR A 44 26.30 -27.94 -14.99
CA THR A 44 25.63 -28.59 -13.86
C THR A 44 25.18 -27.52 -12.88
N ILE A 45 23.88 -27.53 -12.54
CA ILE A 45 23.29 -26.72 -11.48
C ILE A 45 22.58 -27.70 -10.54
N GLY A 46 23.06 -27.80 -9.29
CA GLY A 46 22.55 -28.78 -8.34
C GLY A 46 22.70 -30.20 -8.84
N GLN A 47 21.59 -30.90 -9.00
CA GLN A 47 21.52 -32.28 -9.49
C GLN A 47 21.28 -32.36 -11.00
N SER A 48 20.94 -31.23 -11.63
CA SER A 48 20.57 -31.15 -13.03
C SER A 48 21.77 -30.81 -13.91
N SER A 49 21.93 -31.51 -15.04
CA SER A 49 23.05 -31.29 -15.96
C SER A 49 22.59 -31.26 -17.42
N VAL A 50 23.07 -30.29 -18.19
CA VAL A 50 22.77 -30.14 -19.61
C VAL A 50 24.02 -29.79 -20.42
N PRO A 51 24.13 -30.22 -21.70
CA PRO A 51 25.20 -29.77 -22.58
C PRO A 51 25.06 -28.27 -22.88
N LEU A 52 26.18 -27.55 -22.94
CA LEU A 52 26.21 -26.15 -23.33
C LEU A 52 25.77 -25.96 -24.77
N TYR A 53 25.03 -24.87 -25.01
CA TYR A 53 24.62 -24.51 -26.35
C TYR A 53 25.82 -24.04 -27.19
N GLN A 54 25.92 -24.54 -28.42
CA GLN A 54 26.94 -24.11 -29.37
C GLN A 54 26.44 -22.89 -30.13
N ASN A 55 26.85 -21.70 -29.67
CA ASN A 55 26.44 -20.44 -30.26
C ASN A 55 27.51 -19.87 -31.22
N LYS A 56 27.08 -19.31 -32.35
CA LYS A 56 27.91 -18.54 -33.29
C LYS A 56 27.95 -17.03 -32.97
N HIS A 57 26.97 -16.52 -32.24
CA HIS A 57 26.75 -15.11 -31.91
C HIS A 57 27.05 -14.80 -30.44
N LEU A 58 28.33 -14.84 -30.06
CA LEU A 58 28.77 -14.61 -28.67
C LEU A 58 28.37 -13.23 -28.12
N THR A 59 28.24 -12.22 -28.97
CA THR A 59 27.83 -10.86 -28.57
C THR A 59 26.39 -10.76 -28.07
N LYS A 60 25.55 -11.75 -28.37
CA LYS A 60 24.14 -11.84 -27.93
C LYS A 60 23.99 -12.62 -26.63
N VAL A 61 25.06 -13.23 -26.11
CA VAL A 61 25.05 -13.91 -24.80
C VAL A 61 25.27 -12.84 -23.73
N PRO A 62 24.40 -12.76 -22.70
CA PRO A 62 24.59 -11.80 -21.62
C PRO A 62 25.91 -12.05 -20.88
N ASN A 63 26.57 -10.98 -20.45
CA ASN A 63 27.69 -11.04 -19.52
C ASN A 63 27.41 -10.02 -18.42
N ILE A 64 27.08 -10.50 -17.23
CA ILE A 64 26.67 -9.64 -16.12
C ILE A 64 27.42 -9.98 -14.85
N LEU A 65 27.67 -8.95 -14.03
CA LEU A 65 28.02 -9.18 -12.64
C LEU A 65 26.82 -9.82 -11.93
N PHE A 66 27.04 -11.03 -11.43
CA PHE A 66 26.08 -11.81 -10.66
C PHE A 66 26.79 -12.57 -9.55
N TYR A 67 26.22 -12.52 -8.35
CA TYR A 67 26.70 -13.25 -7.19
C TYR A 67 25.75 -14.41 -6.90
N ASN A 68 26.31 -15.62 -6.83
CA ASN A 68 25.52 -16.82 -6.61
C ASN A 68 25.07 -16.88 -5.15
N ILE A 69 23.76 -17.00 -4.97
CA ILE A 69 23.13 -17.33 -3.68
C ILE A 69 22.35 -18.64 -3.83
N PRO A 70 22.25 -19.47 -2.77
CA PRO A 70 21.58 -20.77 -2.85
C PRO A 70 20.17 -20.69 -3.41
N GLN A 71 19.36 -19.73 -2.96
CA GLN A 71 17.99 -19.55 -3.41
C GLN A 71 17.86 -19.28 -4.92
N HIS A 72 18.74 -18.45 -5.49
CA HIS A 72 18.75 -18.20 -6.94
C HIS A 72 19.22 -19.43 -7.73
N LEU A 73 20.16 -20.21 -7.19
CA LEU A 73 20.67 -21.41 -7.83
C LEU A 73 19.60 -22.52 -7.87
N HIS A 74 18.82 -22.73 -6.81
CA HIS A 74 17.68 -23.66 -6.81
C HIS A 74 16.61 -23.25 -7.83
N LEU A 75 16.28 -21.95 -7.89
CA LEU A 75 15.39 -21.42 -8.92
C LEU A 75 15.92 -21.68 -10.33
N MET A 76 17.22 -21.41 -10.57
CA MET A 76 17.84 -21.67 -11.86
C MET A 76 17.90 -23.17 -12.20
N GLU A 77 18.02 -24.06 -11.21
CA GLU A 77 17.92 -25.50 -11.43
C GLU A 77 16.52 -25.91 -11.91
N ALA A 78 15.47 -25.44 -11.24
CA ALA A 78 14.09 -25.69 -11.67
C ALA A 78 13.83 -25.14 -13.07
N MET A 79 14.28 -23.92 -13.34
CA MET A 79 14.22 -23.32 -14.68
C MET A 79 15.01 -24.13 -15.72
N LEU A 80 16.15 -24.71 -15.35
CA LEU A 80 16.97 -25.52 -16.25
C LEU A 80 16.21 -26.78 -16.70
N GLN A 81 15.52 -27.43 -15.77
CA GLN A 81 14.70 -28.61 -16.03
C GLN A 81 13.57 -28.27 -17.02
N ASP A 82 12.81 -27.21 -16.74
CA ASP A 82 11.68 -26.80 -17.60
C ASP A 82 12.13 -26.30 -18.97
N PHE A 83 13.23 -25.53 -19.02
CA PHE A 83 13.81 -25.06 -20.27
C PHE A 83 14.27 -26.24 -21.15
N HIS A 84 14.87 -27.27 -20.54
CA HIS A 84 15.32 -28.47 -21.24
C HIS A 84 14.15 -29.30 -21.78
N LEU A 85 13.04 -29.37 -21.05
CA LEU A 85 11.79 -29.99 -21.51
C LEU A 85 11.11 -29.20 -22.65
N GLY A 86 11.57 -27.99 -22.93
CA GLY A 86 11.10 -27.17 -24.03
C GLY A 86 9.99 -26.18 -23.66
N HIS A 87 9.72 -26.00 -22.37
CA HIS A 87 8.75 -25.03 -21.90
C HIS A 87 9.23 -23.58 -22.06
N HIS A 88 8.27 -22.68 -22.28
CA HIS A 88 8.48 -21.26 -22.13
C HIS A 88 8.40 -20.88 -20.65
N ILE A 89 9.17 -19.89 -20.22
CA ILE A 89 9.31 -19.55 -18.80
C ILE A 89 8.58 -18.24 -18.50
N LEU A 90 7.90 -18.18 -17.37
CA LEU A 90 7.33 -16.97 -16.80
C LEU A 90 7.91 -16.75 -15.41
N LEU A 91 8.59 -15.62 -15.18
CA LEU A 91 9.04 -15.21 -13.86
C LEU A 91 8.10 -14.14 -13.30
N VAL A 92 7.47 -14.45 -12.16
CA VAL A 92 6.58 -13.54 -11.44
C VAL A 92 7.20 -13.14 -10.11
N GLY A 93 7.28 -11.84 -9.83
CA GLY A 93 7.81 -11.36 -8.56
C GLY A 93 7.65 -9.85 -8.41
N ASN A 94 7.93 -9.30 -7.23
CA ASN A 94 7.85 -7.86 -7.00
C ASN A 94 8.87 -7.09 -7.85
N GLN A 95 8.72 -5.77 -7.96
CA GLN A 95 9.69 -4.93 -8.63
C GLN A 95 11.01 -4.92 -7.86
N GLY A 96 12.15 -4.94 -8.56
CA GLY A 96 13.47 -4.82 -7.92
C GLY A 96 14.00 -6.09 -7.23
N VAL A 97 13.32 -7.24 -7.32
CA VAL A 97 13.80 -8.53 -6.75
C VAL A 97 14.93 -9.18 -7.56
N GLY A 98 15.22 -8.68 -8.77
CA GLY A 98 16.33 -9.18 -9.60
C GLY A 98 15.97 -10.13 -10.73
N LYS A 99 14.69 -10.21 -11.15
CA LYS A 99 14.20 -11.05 -12.28
C LYS A 99 15.11 -10.99 -13.52
N ASN A 100 15.43 -9.79 -13.99
CA ASN A 100 16.33 -9.56 -15.13
C ASN A 100 17.73 -10.14 -14.91
N LYS A 101 18.31 -9.94 -13.71
CA LYS A 101 19.64 -10.46 -13.38
C LYS A 101 19.69 -11.99 -13.36
N ILE A 102 18.63 -12.63 -12.88
CA ILE A 102 18.55 -14.09 -12.82
C ILE A 102 18.49 -14.67 -14.24
N ILE A 103 17.66 -14.11 -15.13
CA ILE A 103 17.59 -14.56 -16.53
C ILE A 103 18.91 -14.36 -17.26
N ASP A 104 19.52 -13.19 -17.11
CA ASP A 104 20.79 -12.89 -17.77
C ASP A 104 21.86 -13.88 -17.35
N ARG A 105 21.95 -14.19 -16.05
CA ARG A 105 22.88 -15.20 -15.54
C ARG A 105 22.55 -16.59 -16.05
N PHE A 106 21.27 -16.96 -16.07
CA PHE A 106 20.81 -18.27 -16.55
C PHE A 106 21.19 -18.49 -18.03
N LEU A 107 20.99 -17.47 -18.88
CA LEU A 107 21.34 -17.53 -20.30
C LEU A 107 22.85 -17.49 -20.54
N GLU A 108 23.59 -16.73 -19.73
CA GLU A 108 25.06 -16.74 -19.71
C GLU A 108 25.59 -18.15 -19.41
N LEU A 109 25.07 -18.80 -18.36
CA LEU A 109 25.48 -20.15 -17.94
C LEU A 109 25.21 -21.20 -19.01
N MET A 110 24.11 -21.09 -19.75
CA MET A 110 23.77 -22.00 -20.84
C MET A 110 24.43 -21.64 -22.19
N ASN A 111 25.15 -20.53 -22.27
CA ASN A 111 25.68 -19.95 -23.50
C ASN A 111 24.60 -19.71 -24.57
N ARG A 112 23.40 -19.28 -24.15
CA ARG A 112 22.25 -19.05 -25.03
C ARG A 112 22.17 -17.58 -25.47
N PRO A 113 22.10 -17.28 -26.78
CA PRO A 113 21.89 -15.92 -27.26
C PRO A 113 20.49 -15.43 -26.90
N ARG A 114 20.37 -14.15 -26.54
CA ARG A 114 19.08 -13.52 -26.26
C ARG A 114 18.74 -12.36 -27.19
N GLU A 115 17.46 -12.17 -27.42
CA GLU A 115 16.86 -10.91 -27.86
C GLU A 115 16.04 -10.33 -26.70
N TYR A 116 16.01 -9.01 -26.57
CA TYR A 116 15.32 -8.33 -25.48
C TYR A 116 14.27 -7.38 -26.02
N ILE A 117 13.09 -7.40 -25.41
CA ILE A 117 12.03 -6.42 -25.67
C ILE A 117 11.39 -6.00 -24.35
N GLN A 118 11.19 -4.71 -24.18
CA GLN A 118 10.47 -4.15 -23.03
C GLN A 118 9.12 -3.64 -23.50
N LEU A 119 8.06 -4.05 -22.80
CA LEU A 119 6.71 -3.65 -23.12
C LEU A 119 6.28 -2.45 -22.27
N HIS A 120 5.45 -1.60 -22.86
CA HIS A 120 4.95 -0.38 -22.28
C HIS A 120 3.46 -0.22 -22.61
N ARG A 121 2.81 0.74 -21.96
CA ARG A 121 1.38 1.05 -22.20
C ARG A 121 1.11 1.47 -23.65
N ASP A 122 2.09 2.08 -24.31
CA ASP A 122 2.00 2.55 -25.69
C ASP A 122 2.51 1.53 -26.72
N THR A 123 2.91 0.32 -26.30
CA THR A 123 3.37 -0.71 -27.22
C THR A 123 2.23 -1.11 -28.16
N THR A 124 2.53 -1.23 -29.45
CA THR A 124 1.56 -1.69 -30.47
C THR A 124 1.97 -3.03 -31.06
N VAL A 125 1.00 -3.71 -31.69
CA VAL A 125 1.24 -4.95 -32.45
C VAL A 125 2.32 -4.78 -33.52
N GLN A 126 2.34 -3.61 -34.18
CA GLN A 126 3.34 -3.32 -35.21
C GLN A 126 4.74 -3.26 -34.61
N THR A 127 4.94 -2.56 -33.50
CA THR A 127 6.26 -2.46 -32.83
C THR A 127 6.81 -3.81 -32.35
N LEU A 128 5.93 -4.77 -32.04
CA LEU A 128 6.33 -6.15 -31.73
C LEU A 128 6.79 -6.95 -32.95
N THR A 129 6.37 -6.57 -34.16
CA THR A 129 6.54 -7.38 -35.38
C THR A 129 7.57 -6.80 -36.34
N THR A 130 7.52 -5.49 -36.59
CA THR A 130 8.42 -4.79 -37.51
C THR A 130 8.87 -3.47 -36.89
N GLN A 131 10.12 -3.10 -37.18
CA GLN A 131 10.68 -1.83 -36.77
C GLN A 131 10.98 -0.98 -38.01
N PRO A 132 10.31 0.17 -38.17
CA PRO A 132 10.63 1.10 -39.26
C PRO A 132 11.96 1.79 -38.95
N THR A 133 12.90 1.75 -39.88
CA THR A 133 14.19 2.42 -39.78
C THR A 133 14.43 3.29 -41.01
N VAL A 134 15.11 4.41 -40.85
CA VAL A 134 15.52 5.24 -41.99
C VAL A 134 16.98 4.95 -42.28
N ARG A 135 17.25 4.37 -43.45
CA ARG A 135 18.61 4.14 -43.97
C ARG A 135 18.78 4.94 -45.25
N ASP A 136 19.78 5.82 -45.27
CA ASP A 136 20.12 6.66 -46.42
C ASP A 136 18.93 7.50 -46.95
N GLY A 137 18.07 7.98 -46.04
CA GLY A 137 16.87 8.75 -46.38
C GLY A 137 15.72 7.92 -46.97
N LEU A 138 15.89 6.60 -47.10
CA LEU A 138 14.85 5.65 -47.45
C LEU A 138 14.36 4.92 -46.21
N LEU A 139 13.07 4.65 -46.20
CA LEU A 139 12.45 3.96 -45.09
C LEU A 139 12.48 2.45 -45.35
N VAL A 140 13.07 1.70 -44.43
CA VAL A 140 13.25 0.25 -44.49
C VAL A 140 12.61 -0.39 -43.27
N HIS A 141 11.78 -1.41 -43.48
CA HIS A 141 11.22 -2.21 -42.40
C HIS A 141 12.21 -3.30 -42.01
N GLU A 142 12.64 -3.31 -40.75
CA GLU A 142 13.48 -4.33 -40.18
C GLU A 142 12.67 -5.29 -39.31
N ASP A 143 13.17 -6.52 -39.20
CA ASP A 143 12.59 -7.54 -38.31
C ASP A 143 12.76 -7.11 -36.86
N SER A 144 11.68 -7.20 -36.08
CA SER A 144 11.74 -6.92 -34.64
C SER A 144 12.62 -7.94 -33.88
N PRO A 145 13.02 -7.65 -32.63
CA PRO A 145 13.70 -8.62 -31.78
C PRO A 145 12.96 -9.96 -31.65
N LEU A 146 11.62 -9.95 -31.62
CA LEU A 146 10.78 -11.14 -31.63
C LEU A 146 11.00 -11.98 -32.90
N VAL A 147 10.91 -11.35 -34.08
CA VAL A 147 11.07 -12.04 -35.36
C VAL A 147 12.50 -12.57 -35.52
N ASN A 148 13.51 -11.79 -35.10
CA ASN A 148 14.90 -12.23 -35.11
C ASN A 148 15.14 -13.44 -34.18
N ALA A 149 14.53 -13.45 -32.99
CA ALA A 149 14.64 -14.58 -32.08
C ALA A 149 14.04 -15.87 -32.67
N ILE A 150 12.87 -15.75 -33.31
CA ILE A 150 12.19 -16.86 -33.98
C ILE A 150 13.04 -17.45 -35.11
N LYS A 151 13.63 -16.59 -35.95
CA LYS A 151 14.44 -17.02 -37.11
C LYS A 151 15.74 -17.72 -36.71
N HIS A 152 16.40 -17.22 -35.67
CA HIS A 152 17.74 -17.68 -35.28
C HIS A 152 17.72 -18.66 -34.09
N GLY A 153 16.55 -18.96 -33.53
CA GLY A 153 16.44 -19.82 -32.34
C GLY A 153 17.02 -19.19 -31.08
N HIS A 154 16.97 -17.87 -30.97
CA HIS A 154 17.41 -17.17 -29.77
C HIS A 154 16.31 -17.22 -28.70
N VAL A 155 16.70 -16.95 -27.45
CA VAL A 155 15.75 -16.76 -26.37
C VAL A 155 15.22 -15.32 -26.41
N LEU A 156 13.91 -15.13 -26.55
CA LEU A 156 13.30 -13.82 -26.39
C LEU A 156 12.98 -13.55 -24.92
N VAL A 157 13.57 -12.49 -24.37
CA VAL A 157 13.23 -11.97 -23.04
C VAL A 157 12.25 -10.81 -23.19
N VAL A 158 11.04 -10.98 -22.65
CA VAL A 158 9.97 -9.96 -22.65
C VAL A 158 9.85 -9.39 -21.24
N ASP A 159 10.23 -8.11 -21.06
CA ASP A 159 10.13 -7.41 -19.77
C ASP A 159 8.90 -6.50 -19.71
N GLU A 160 8.42 -6.27 -18.48
CA GLU A 160 7.27 -5.43 -18.17
C GLU A 160 5.98 -5.80 -18.93
N ALA A 161 5.77 -7.10 -19.18
CA ALA A 161 4.63 -7.57 -19.97
C ALA A 161 3.26 -7.21 -19.35
N ASP A 162 3.22 -7.08 -18.04
CA ASP A 162 2.08 -6.60 -17.25
C ASP A 162 1.69 -5.14 -17.54
N LYS A 163 2.58 -4.32 -18.13
CA LYS A 163 2.27 -2.93 -18.50
C LYS A 163 1.71 -2.78 -19.91
N ALA A 164 1.86 -3.80 -20.76
CA ALA A 164 1.38 -3.74 -22.14
C ALA A 164 -0.14 -3.88 -22.21
N PRO A 165 -0.81 -3.29 -23.22
CA PRO A 165 -2.22 -3.52 -23.46
C PRO A 165 -2.54 -5.02 -23.65
N THR A 166 -3.69 -5.46 -23.17
CA THR A 166 -4.11 -6.88 -23.23
C THR A 166 -4.15 -7.43 -24.66
N HIS A 167 -4.56 -6.63 -25.63
CA HIS A 167 -4.58 -7.04 -27.04
C HIS A 167 -3.17 -7.29 -27.62
N VAL A 168 -2.13 -6.65 -27.06
CA VAL A 168 -0.73 -6.84 -27.45
C VAL A 168 -0.19 -8.14 -26.84
N THR A 169 -0.45 -8.37 -25.56
CA THR A 169 -0.04 -9.61 -24.88
C THR A 169 -0.76 -10.84 -25.44
N CYS A 170 -2.03 -10.71 -25.86
CA CYS A 170 -2.78 -11.78 -26.52
C CYS A 170 -2.15 -12.29 -27.82
N ILE A 171 -1.34 -11.49 -28.52
CA ILE A 171 -0.66 -11.95 -29.74
C ILE A 171 0.46 -12.94 -29.39
N LEU A 172 1.13 -12.72 -28.25
CA LEU A 172 2.11 -13.68 -27.74
C LEU A 172 1.43 -15.01 -27.36
N LYS A 173 0.16 -14.98 -26.95
CA LYS A 173 -0.64 -16.19 -26.67
C LYS A 173 -0.67 -17.13 -27.86
N THR A 174 -1.11 -16.63 -29.02
CA THR A 174 -1.27 -17.45 -30.22
C THR A 174 0.07 -18.02 -30.68
N LEU A 175 1.15 -17.24 -30.57
CA LEU A 175 2.50 -17.70 -30.89
C LEU A 175 2.95 -18.83 -29.96
N VAL A 176 2.71 -18.71 -28.66
CA VAL A 176 3.10 -19.71 -27.66
C VAL A 176 2.26 -20.99 -27.77
N GLU A 177 0.96 -20.85 -27.97
CA GLU A 177 0.02 -21.98 -27.99
C GLU A 177 0.10 -22.79 -29.30
N SER A 178 0.21 -22.11 -30.44
CA SER A 178 0.11 -22.75 -31.77
C SER A 178 1.39 -22.66 -32.61
N GLY A 179 2.39 -21.88 -32.17
CA GLY A 179 3.57 -21.57 -32.99
C GLY A 179 3.25 -20.71 -34.22
N GLN A 180 2.07 -20.07 -34.26
CA GLN A 180 1.61 -19.29 -35.38
C GLN A 180 1.37 -17.83 -35.00
N MET A 181 1.74 -16.92 -35.90
CA MET A 181 1.53 -15.49 -35.71
C MET A 181 1.53 -14.76 -37.05
N ILE A 182 0.63 -13.80 -37.23
CA ILE A 182 0.57 -12.95 -38.43
C ILE A 182 1.32 -11.66 -38.14
N LEU A 183 2.28 -11.32 -39.01
CA LEU A 183 3.05 -10.09 -38.91
C LEU A 183 2.32 -8.92 -39.59
N SER A 184 2.65 -7.70 -39.17
CA SER A 184 2.09 -6.45 -39.72
C SER A 184 2.37 -6.26 -41.22
N ASP A 185 3.49 -6.80 -41.72
CA ASP A 185 3.88 -6.76 -43.13
C ASP A 185 3.25 -7.87 -44.00
N GLY A 186 2.37 -8.70 -43.41
CA GLY A 186 1.67 -9.78 -44.11
C GLY A 186 2.41 -11.12 -44.11
N ARG A 187 3.65 -11.20 -43.62
CA ARG A 187 4.33 -12.49 -43.40
C ARG A 187 3.66 -13.27 -42.27
N ARG A 188 3.84 -14.60 -42.27
CA ARG A 188 3.27 -15.50 -41.25
C ARG A 188 4.34 -16.34 -40.61
N ILE A 189 4.41 -16.32 -39.29
CA ILE A 189 5.17 -17.28 -38.51
C ILE A 189 4.37 -18.59 -38.45
N VAL A 190 5.03 -19.70 -38.74
CA VAL A 190 4.43 -21.05 -38.73
C VAL A 190 5.42 -22.09 -38.20
N PRO A 191 4.94 -23.20 -37.59
CA PRO A 191 5.81 -24.31 -37.18
C PRO A 191 6.51 -24.99 -38.36
N LEU A 192 5.78 -25.13 -39.47
CA LEU A 192 6.24 -25.75 -40.70
C LEU A 192 5.68 -24.95 -41.88
N VAL A 193 6.54 -24.65 -42.87
CA VAL A 193 6.13 -23.94 -44.08
C VAL A 193 5.22 -24.86 -44.91
N PRO A 194 4.03 -24.39 -45.36
CA PRO A 194 3.16 -25.17 -46.22
C PRO A 194 3.85 -25.56 -47.54
N PRO A 195 3.57 -26.75 -48.12
CA PRO A 195 4.24 -27.21 -49.36
C PRO A 195 4.07 -26.25 -50.55
N ASN A 196 2.94 -25.53 -50.59
CA ASN A 196 2.61 -24.56 -51.65
C ASN A 196 2.83 -23.11 -51.21
N GLY A 197 3.49 -22.87 -50.07
CA GLY A 197 3.76 -21.54 -49.54
C GLY A 197 5.02 -20.93 -50.14
N HIS A 198 4.95 -19.68 -50.60
CA HIS A 198 6.15 -18.94 -51.00
C HIS A 198 7.05 -18.66 -49.78
N PRO A 199 8.36 -19.00 -49.82
CA PRO A 199 9.28 -18.82 -48.68
C PRO A 199 9.39 -17.38 -48.18
N SER A 200 9.11 -16.39 -49.04
CA SER A 200 9.09 -14.97 -48.68
C SER A 200 7.96 -14.58 -47.72
N ASN A 201 6.88 -15.37 -47.71
CA ASN A 201 5.65 -15.05 -46.98
C ASN A 201 5.56 -15.79 -45.63
N TYR A 202 6.44 -16.78 -45.41
CA TYR A 202 6.42 -17.62 -44.22
C TYR A 202 7.76 -17.56 -43.49
N ILE A 203 7.69 -17.53 -42.16
CA ILE A 203 8.84 -17.62 -41.27
C ILE A 203 8.66 -18.89 -40.46
N GLN A 204 9.55 -19.85 -40.67
CA GLN A 204 9.52 -21.09 -39.89
C GLN A 204 10.11 -20.84 -38.50
N ILE A 205 9.40 -21.30 -37.46
CA ILE A 205 9.91 -21.22 -36.09
C ILE A 205 11.13 -22.14 -35.93
N HIS A 206 12.21 -21.61 -35.35
CA HIS A 206 13.38 -22.42 -35.05
C HIS A 206 13.09 -23.34 -33.84
N PRO A 207 13.49 -24.62 -33.84
CA PRO A 207 13.19 -25.56 -32.75
C PRO A 207 13.77 -25.13 -31.38
N ASP A 208 14.90 -24.42 -31.39
CA ASP A 208 15.53 -23.85 -30.19
C ASP A 208 14.89 -22.54 -29.68
N PHE A 209 13.95 -21.95 -30.41
CA PHE A 209 13.31 -20.71 -29.99
C PHE A 209 12.58 -20.89 -28.65
N ARG A 210 12.83 -19.99 -27.71
CA ARG A 210 12.15 -19.97 -26.40
C ARG A 210 11.81 -18.54 -26.01
N ILE A 211 10.72 -18.39 -25.25
CA ILE A 211 10.27 -17.12 -24.70
C ILE A 211 10.42 -17.19 -23.18
N VAL A 212 10.95 -16.12 -22.60
CA VAL A 212 11.02 -15.87 -21.17
C VAL A 212 10.30 -14.56 -20.91
N VAL A 213 9.19 -14.61 -20.16
CA VAL A 213 8.42 -13.43 -19.79
C VAL A 213 8.72 -13.05 -18.35
N LEU A 214 8.94 -11.76 -18.11
CA LEU A 214 9.10 -11.18 -16.79
C LEU A 214 7.85 -10.36 -16.48
N ALA A 215 7.18 -10.71 -15.39
CA ALA A 215 5.98 -10.04 -14.94
C ALA A 215 6.08 -9.62 -13.47
N ASN A 216 5.38 -8.55 -13.13
CA ASN A 216 5.15 -8.16 -11.74
C ASN A 216 3.96 -8.93 -11.15
N ARG A 217 3.90 -9.00 -9.82
CA ARG A 217 2.76 -9.58 -9.10
C ARG A 217 1.49 -8.76 -9.40
N PRO A 218 0.34 -9.40 -9.70
CA PRO A 218 -0.93 -8.71 -9.79
C PRO A 218 -1.41 -8.26 -8.40
N GLY A 219 -1.80 -6.99 -8.25
CA GLY A 219 -2.39 -6.44 -7.02
C GLY A 219 -1.61 -5.27 -6.41
N PHE A 220 -2.26 -4.55 -5.49
CA PHE A 220 -1.74 -3.31 -4.89
C PHE A 220 -0.34 -3.50 -4.27
N PRO A 221 0.61 -2.56 -4.49
CA PRO A 221 0.45 -1.26 -5.15
C PRO A 221 0.54 -1.31 -6.69
N PHE A 222 0.75 -2.49 -7.28
CA PHE A 222 0.98 -2.63 -8.70
C PHE A 222 -0.34 -2.84 -9.47
N LEU A 223 -0.78 -1.78 -10.17
CA LEU A 223 -2.01 -1.72 -10.97
C LEU A 223 -1.77 -2.08 -12.46
N GLY A 224 -0.95 -3.10 -12.74
CA GLY A 224 -0.77 -3.62 -14.09
C GLY A 224 -1.82 -4.67 -14.48
N ASN A 225 -1.83 -5.06 -15.75
CA ASN A 225 -2.71 -6.12 -16.24
C ASN A 225 -2.32 -7.46 -15.61
N ASP A 226 -3.31 -8.29 -15.28
CA ASP A 226 -3.08 -9.64 -14.76
C ASP A 226 -2.63 -10.59 -15.88
N PHE A 227 -1.34 -10.48 -16.24
CA PHE A 227 -0.71 -11.35 -17.24
C PHE A 227 -0.76 -12.82 -16.81
N PHE A 228 -0.56 -13.09 -15.51
CA PHE A 228 -0.56 -14.45 -14.98
C PHE A 228 -1.95 -15.09 -15.10
N GLY A 229 -3.01 -14.38 -14.76
CA GLY A 229 -4.39 -14.86 -14.95
C GLY A 229 -4.76 -15.09 -16.42
N ALA A 230 -4.21 -14.29 -17.34
CA ALA A 230 -4.54 -14.37 -18.76
C ALA A 230 -3.76 -15.45 -19.55
N LEU A 231 -2.49 -15.67 -19.20
CA LEU A 231 -1.53 -16.45 -20.00
C LEU A 231 -0.68 -17.42 -19.17
N GLY A 232 -0.83 -17.46 -17.85
CA GLY A 232 0.05 -18.23 -16.98
C GLY A 232 -0.03 -19.75 -17.17
N ASP A 233 -1.10 -20.26 -17.76
CA ASP A 233 -1.28 -21.68 -18.10
C ASP A 233 -0.40 -22.16 -19.26
N LEU A 234 0.10 -21.23 -20.09
CA LEU A 234 0.94 -21.52 -21.26
C LEU A 234 2.44 -21.52 -20.95
N PHE A 235 2.84 -21.08 -19.76
CA PHE A 235 4.24 -20.95 -19.36
C PHE A 235 4.52 -21.79 -18.12
N SER A 236 5.76 -22.28 -17.97
CA SER A 236 6.24 -22.72 -16.66
C SER A 236 6.49 -21.49 -15.79
N ALA A 237 5.62 -21.28 -14.80
CA ALA A 237 5.62 -20.10 -13.95
C ALA A 237 6.45 -20.33 -12.67
N HIS A 238 7.50 -19.52 -12.50
CA HIS A 238 8.31 -19.51 -11.28
C HIS A 238 8.18 -18.19 -10.53
N ALA A 239 8.14 -18.29 -9.20
CA ALA A 239 8.11 -17.16 -8.31
C ALA A 239 9.52 -16.66 -8.00
N VAL A 240 9.73 -15.34 -8.07
CA VAL A 240 10.97 -14.68 -7.64
C VAL A 240 10.67 -13.82 -6.42
N GLU A 241 11.21 -14.23 -5.29
CA GLU A 241 11.04 -13.59 -3.99
C GLU A 241 12.27 -12.76 -3.62
N ASN A 242 12.15 -11.93 -2.58
CA ASN A 242 13.33 -11.32 -1.99
C ASN A 242 14.18 -12.42 -1.33
N PRO A 243 15.52 -12.29 -1.32
CA PRO A 243 16.38 -13.25 -0.67
C PRO A 243 16.07 -13.40 0.83
N SER A 244 16.29 -14.59 1.39
CA SER A 244 16.27 -14.76 2.86
C SER A 244 17.28 -13.83 3.54
N ALA A 245 17.07 -13.47 4.81
CA ALA A 245 17.97 -12.53 5.52
C ALA A 245 19.45 -12.95 5.44
N ASP A 246 19.74 -14.25 5.61
CA ASP A 246 21.10 -14.79 5.50
C ASP A 246 21.65 -14.70 4.06
N SER A 247 20.81 -14.99 3.07
CA SER A 247 21.19 -14.88 1.65
C SER A 247 21.40 -13.42 1.22
N GLU A 248 20.58 -12.50 1.73
CA GLU A 248 20.67 -11.06 1.48
C GLU A 248 21.95 -10.49 2.10
N ILE A 249 22.29 -10.88 3.33
CA ILE A 249 23.57 -10.49 3.98
C ILE A 249 24.77 -10.99 3.16
N SER A 250 24.75 -12.25 2.72
CA SER A 250 25.81 -12.83 1.90
C SER A 250 25.95 -12.11 0.56
N LEU A 251 24.83 -11.80 -0.09
CA LEU A 251 24.78 -11.04 -1.35
C LEU A 251 25.36 -9.63 -1.18
N LEU A 252 24.90 -8.91 -0.15
CA LEU A 252 25.33 -7.53 0.11
C LEU A 252 26.80 -7.45 0.52
N GLY A 253 27.30 -8.42 1.29
CA GLY A 253 28.72 -8.50 1.64
C GLY A 253 29.64 -8.67 0.43
N GLN A 254 29.15 -9.28 -0.65
CA GLN A 254 29.90 -9.36 -1.91
C GLN A 254 29.87 -8.06 -2.72
N TYR A 255 28.79 -7.26 -2.59
CA TYR A 255 28.70 -5.94 -3.22
C TYR A 255 29.49 -4.84 -2.50
N GLY A 256 29.63 -4.95 -1.18
CA GLY A 256 30.35 -4.00 -0.33
C GLY A 256 31.29 -4.71 0.63
N PRO A 257 32.44 -5.24 0.17
CA PRO A 257 33.37 -5.99 1.00
C PRO A 257 34.02 -5.15 2.12
N ASN A 258 34.09 -3.82 1.96
CA ASN A 258 34.63 -2.92 2.97
C ASN A 258 33.55 -2.34 3.91
N VAL A 259 32.27 -2.63 3.64
CA VAL A 259 31.16 -2.19 4.50
C VAL A 259 31.07 -3.11 5.74
N PRO A 260 31.00 -2.57 6.97
CA PRO A 260 30.88 -3.39 8.17
C PRO A 260 29.68 -4.33 8.12
N LEU A 261 29.89 -5.61 8.48
CA LEU A 261 28.85 -6.65 8.47
C LEU A 261 27.65 -6.28 9.37
N ASP A 262 27.90 -5.60 10.49
CA ASP A 262 26.84 -5.14 11.39
C ASP A 262 25.94 -4.08 10.74
N THR A 263 26.50 -3.21 9.89
CA THR A 263 25.73 -2.25 9.10
C THR A 263 24.84 -2.96 8.08
N ILE A 264 25.38 -3.97 7.39
CA ILE A 264 24.62 -4.80 6.44
C ILE A 264 23.46 -5.51 7.15
N LYS A 265 23.71 -6.11 8.32
CA LYS A 265 22.68 -6.77 9.14
C LYS A 265 21.56 -5.81 9.55
N LYS A 266 21.92 -4.59 9.98
CA LYS A 266 20.94 -3.55 10.33
C LYS A 266 20.06 -3.17 9.14
N LEU A 267 20.67 -2.97 7.96
CA LEU A 267 19.94 -2.65 6.74
C LEU A 267 18.97 -3.78 6.37
N VAL A 268 19.42 -5.04 6.37
CA VAL A 268 18.55 -6.20 6.10
C VAL A 268 17.41 -6.29 7.11
N GLY A 269 17.67 -6.00 8.40
CA GLY A 269 16.63 -5.96 9.44
C GLY A 269 15.56 -4.89 9.19
N VAL A 270 15.98 -3.66 8.89
CA VAL A 270 15.06 -2.54 8.58
C VAL A 270 14.22 -2.85 7.35
N PHE A 271 14.87 -3.17 6.23
CA PHE A 271 14.17 -3.40 4.97
C PHE A 271 13.29 -4.66 5.03
N GLY A 272 13.69 -5.68 5.80
CA GLY A 272 12.85 -6.84 6.08
C GLY A 272 11.57 -6.47 6.83
N GLU A 273 11.67 -5.63 7.87
CA GLU A 273 10.49 -5.15 8.60
C GLU A 273 9.58 -4.28 7.73
N LEU A 274 10.16 -3.35 6.95
CA LEU A 274 9.37 -2.51 6.05
C LEU A 274 8.65 -3.31 4.95
N ARG A 275 9.29 -4.35 4.40
CA ARG A 275 8.64 -5.29 3.46
C ARG A 275 7.45 -5.99 4.10
N ASN A 276 7.59 -6.49 5.33
CA ASN A 276 6.49 -7.12 6.06
C ASN A 276 5.34 -6.15 6.33
N MET A 277 5.65 -4.88 6.64
CA MET A 277 4.65 -3.84 6.82
C MET A 277 3.94 -3.49 5.51
N ALA A 278 4.65 -3.46 4.39
CA ALA A 278 4.05 -3.27 3.07
C ALA A 278 3.12 -4.44 2.69
N ASP A 279 3.53 -5.69 2.95
CA ASP A 279 2.69 -6.88 2.74
C ASP A 279 1.41 -6.85 3.60
N GLN A 280 1.48 -6.26 4.79
CA GLN A 280 0.31 -6.03 5.67
C GLN A 280 -0.53 -4.83 5.25
N GLY A 281 -0.04 -4.00 4.33
CA GLY A 281 -0.70 -2.77 3.89
C GLY A 281 -0.54 -1.58 4.85
N LEU A 282 0.42 -1.64 5.77
CA LEU A 282 0.82 -0.53 6.65
C LEU A 282 1.74 0.46 5.96
N VAL A 283 2.37 0.08 4.85
CA VAL A 283 3.20 0.94 4.01
C VAL A 283 2.78 0.74 2.55
N SER A 284 2.70 1.82 1.77
CA SER A 284 2.31 1.76 0.36
C SER A 284 3.41 1.22 -0.55
N TYR A 285 4.67 1.51 -0.21
CA TYR A 285 5.84 1.17 -1.03
C TYR A 285 6.54 -0.13 -0.57
N PRO A 286 6.63 -1.16 -1.43
CA PRO A 286 7.35 -2.39 -1.14
C PRO A 286 8.84 -2.19 -1.44
N TYR A 287 9.64 -1.94 -0.40
CA TYR A 287 11.07 -1.75 -0.55
C TYR A 287 11.79 -3.00 -1.06
N SER A 288 12.65 -2.83 -2.06
CA SER A 288 13.24 -3.93 -2.83
C SER A 288 14.70 -4.22 -2.44
N THR A 289 15.18 -5.44 -2.74
CA THR A 289 16.61 -5.80 -2.55
C THR A 289 17.53 -4.87 -3.35
N ARG A 290 17.08 -4.36 -4.50
CA ARG A 290 17.83 -3.40 -5.32
C ARG A 290 18.17 -2.10 -4.58
N GLU A 291 17.27 -1.60 -3.75
CA GLU A 291 17.52 -0.39 -2.96
C GLU A 291 18.64 -0.64 -1.94
N VAL A 292 18.59 -1.76 -1.23
CA VAL A 292 19.63 -2.12 -0.25
C VAL A 292 20.99 -2.31 -0.93
N VAL A 293 21.02 -2.94 -2.11
CA VAL A 293 22.24 -3.06 -2.92
C VAL A 293 22.79 -1.68 -3.31
N ASN A 294 21.94 -0.73 -3.67
CA ASN A 294 22.37 0.63 -4.02
C ASN A 294 22.96 1.37 -2.81
N ILE A 295 22.35 1.23 -1.62
CA ILE A 295 22.87 1.78 -0.35
C ILE A 295 24.26 1.19 -0.07
N VAL A 296 24.40 -0.14 -0.13
CA VAL A 296 25.69 -0.81 0.16
C VAL A 296 26.77 -0.42 -0.85
N LYS A 297 26.44 -0.32 -2.14
CA LYS A 297 27.36 0.18 -3.17
C LYS A 297 27.78 1.63 -2.91
N HIS A 298 26.86 2.45 -2.44
CA HIS A 298 27.17 3.84 -2.10
C HIS A 298 28.13 3.90 -0.90
N LEU A 299 27.89 3.12 0.16
CA LEU A 299 28.77 3.06 1.32
C LEU A 299 30.17 2.51 0.98
N GLU A 300 30.24 1.54 0.06
CA GLU A 300 31.51 1.01 -0.47
C GLU A 300 32.30 2.10 -1.21
N GLN A 301 31.63 2.91 -2.04
CA GLN A 301 32.25 3.99 -2.78
C GLN A 301 32.60 5.20 -1.89
N PHE A 302 31.80 5.46 -0.85
CA PHE A 302 31.94 6.58 0.06
C PHE A 302 31.94 6.13 1.53
N PRO A 303 33.07 5.61 2.05
CA PRO A 303 33.14 5.08 3.42
C PRO A 303 32.91 6.12 4.53
N GLY A 304 33.02 7.41 4.21
CA GLY A 304 32.76 8.54 5.12
C GLY A 304 31.34 9.09 5.05
N ALA A 305 30.47 8.53 4.20
CA ALA A 305 29.06 8.93 4.14
C ALA A 305 28.32 8.49 5.41
N ASP A 306 27.41 9.33 5.88
CA ASP A 306 26.54 8.95 6.99
C ASP A 306 25.49 7.94 6.51
N LEU A 307 25.39 6.82 7.22
CA LEU A 307 24.45 5.74 6.90
C LEU A 307 23.01 6.23 6.91
N GLU A 308 22.67 7.11 7.86
CA GLU A 308 21.31 7.69 7.98
C GLU A 308 20.94 8.51 6.75
N ASP A 309 21.86 9.33 6.24
CA ASP A 309 21.64 10.17 5.06
C ASP A 309 21.45 9.32 3.79
N VAL A 310 22.25 8.27 3.62
CA VAL A 310 22.18 7.40 2.44
C VAL A 310 20.88 6.59 2.41
N VAL A 311 20.48 6.07 3.58
CA VAL A 311 19.20 5.37 3.75
C VAL A 311 18.04 6.34 3.49
N PHE A 312 18.17 7.59 3.96
CA PHE A 312 17.13 8.59 3.80
C PHE A 312 16.89 9.02 2.34
N ASN A 313 17.94 9.17 1.53
CA ASN A 313 17.80 9.50 0.11
C ASN A 313 16.96 8.46 -0.67
N VAL A 314 16.84 7.23 -0.17
CA VAL A 314 15.96 6.21 -0.77
C VAL A 314 14.48 6.48 -0.43
N PHE A 315 14.20 7.08 0.73
CA PHE A 315 12.86 7.37 1.24
C PHE A 315 12.36 8.79 0.86
N ASP A 316 13.12 9.58 0.11
CA ASP A 316 12.79 10.97 -0.24
C ASP A 316 11.43 11.13 -0.94
N PHE A 317 10.98 10.10 -1.69
CA PHE A 317 9.67 10.11 -2.34
C PHE A 317 8.50 10.02 -1.34
N ASP A 318 8.72 9.41 -0.19
CA ASP A 318 7.71 9.20 0.87
C ASP A 318 7.62 10.38 1.85
N ARG A 319 8.52 11.38 1.72
CA ARG A 319 8.62 12.58 2.58
C ARG A 319 7.33 13.40 2.68
N TYR A 320 6.49 13.34 1.65
CA TYR A 320 5.25 14.11 1.58
C TYR A 320 4.10 13.50 2.39
N SER A 321 4.26 12.28 2.94
CA SER A 321 3.28 11.65 3.82
C SER A 321 3.76 11.66 5.27
N PRO A 322 3.19 12.53 6.14
CA PRO A 322 3.56 12.59 7.56
C PRO A 322 3.44 11.25 8.28
N GLU A 323 2.50 10.41 7.85
CA GLU A 323 2.21 9.08 8.41
C GLU A 323 3.30 8.06 8.07
N VAL A 324 3.82 8.11 6.84
CA VAL A 324 4.90 7.22 6.40
C VAL A 324 6.22 7.60 7.08
N VAL A 325 6.47 8.90 7.25
CA VAL A 325 7.64 9.40 8.00
C VAL A 325 7.63 8.96 9.46
N GLU A 326 6.47 8.97 10.14
CA GLU A 326 6.33 8.48 11.51
C GLU A 326 6.66 6.99 11.61
N THR A 327 6.06 6.20 10.71
CA THR A 327 6.25 4.75 10.63
C THR A 327 7.71 4.37 10.34
N LEU A 328 8.33 5.02 9.36
CA LEU A 328 9.74 4.83 9.02
C LEU A 328 10.65 5.19 10.20
N GLY A 329 10.34 6.29 10.90
CA GLY A 329 11.07 6.73 12.09
C GLY A 329 11.07 5.70 13.21
N GLU A 330 9.90 5.10 13.49
CA GLU A 330 9.78 4.04 14.52
C GLU A 330 10.63 2.80 14.17
N VAL A 331 10.58 2.36 12.91
CA VAL A 331 11.37 1.19 12.46
C VAL A 331 12.86 1.49 12.52
N LEU A 332 13.31 2.66 12.06
CA LEU A 332 14.72 3.04 12.11
C LEU A 332 15.23 3.14 13.56
N GLN A 333 14.43 3.70 14.48
CA GLN A 333 14.80 3.78 15.89
C GLN A 333 14.92 2.39 16.52
N LYS A 334 13.98 1.49 16.22
CA LYS A 334 13.97 0.10 16.72
C LYS A 334 15.23 -0.67 16.32
N HIS A 335 15.76 -0.44 15.11
CA HIS A 335 16.99 -1.06 14.60
C HIS A 335 18.28 -0.30 14.96
N GLY A 336 18.19 0.74 15.79
CA GLY A 336 19.33 1.42 16.38
C GLY A 336 20.02 2.46 15.48
N PHE A 337 19.27 3.08 14.57
CA PHE A 337 19.69 4.31 13.88
C PHE A 337 19.45 5.52 14.81
N SER A 338 20.39 6.47 14.86
CA SER A 338 20.30 7.67 15.68
C SER A 338 19.37 8.70 15.04
N SER A 339 18.92 9.66 15.85
CA SER A 339 17.97 10.71 15.48
C SER A 339 18.67 11.98 15.00
N LYS A 340 19.76 11.87 14.21
CA LYS A 340 20.67 13.01 14.02
C LYS A 340 20.62 13.73 12.68
N ASN A 341 19.99 13.20 11.63
CA ASN A 341 19.89 13.94 10.36
C ASN A 341 18.46 14.22 9.89
N VAL A 342 18.33 15.36 9.19
CA VAL A 342 17.19 16.19 8.69
C VAL A 342 15.76 15.66 8.87
N MET A 343 15.51 14.38 8.64
CA MET A 343 14.23 13.76 8.98
C MET A 343 13.93 13.73 10.45
N ALA A 344 14.91 13.62 11.34
CA ALA A 344 14.64 13.84 12.76
C ALA A 344 14.14 15.27 13.00
N ALA A 345 14.51 16.27 12.20
CA ALA A 345 13.95 17.62 12.33
C ALA A 345 12.52 17.72 11.77
N GLU A 346 12.18 17.00 10.70
CA GLU A 346 10.81 16.95 10.14
C GLU A 346 9.87 15.98 10.87
N TYR A 347 10.32 14.78 11.24
CA TYR A 347 9.72 13.88 12.21
C TYR A 347 9.57 14.57 13.57
N MET A 348 10.61 15.23 14.10
CA MET A 348 10.45 16.03 15.32
C MET A 348 9.60 17.27 15.05
N ALA A 349 9.52 17.85 13.85
CA ALA A 349 8.62 18.97 13.55
C ALA A 349 7.16 18.51 13.43
N ALA A 350 6.89 17.33 12.86
CA ALA A 350 5.57 16.70 12.79
C ALA A 350 5.13 16.20 14.16
N LYS A 351 6.05 15.56 14.90
CA LYS A 351 5.89 15.18 16.30
C LYS A 351 5.74 16.41 17.21
N ARG A 352 6.50 17.50 17.01
CA ARG A 352 6.35 18.80 17.72
C ARG A 352 5.16 19.64 17.24
N ALA A 353 4.66 19.42 16.03
CA ALA A 353 3.41 20.02 15.57
C ALA A 353 2.22 19.35 16.26
N ARG A 354 2.31 18.03 16.51
CA ARG A 354 1.41 17.28 17.41
C ARG A 354 1.63 17.63 18.88
N GLU A 355 2.88 17.73 19.31
CA GLU A 355 3.36 18.07 20.65
C GLU A 355 3.89 19.51 20.64
N LYS A 356 3.04 20.55 20.65
CA LYS A 356 3.51 21.95 20.72
C LYS A 356 4.52 22.15 21.86
N ILE A 357 5.82 22.13 21.55
CA ILE A 357 6.90 22.53 22.45
C ILE A 357 7.86 23.40 21.63
N GLN A 358 7.73 24.70 21.88
CA GLN A 358 8.56 25.78 21.33
C GLN A 358 10.06 25.54 21.56
N VAL A 359 10.85 25.77 20.51
CA VAL A 359 12.32 25.83 20.60
C VAL A 359 12.70 26.93 21.58
N THR A 360 13.49 26.57 22.57
CA THR A 360 13.78 27.43 23.72
C THR A 360 15.24 27.94 23.66
N LYS A 361 15.46 29.26 23.85
CA LYS A 361 16.80 29.84 24.06
C LYS A 361 17.10 30.03 25.55
N SER A 362 18.26 29.58 26.02
CA SER A 362 18.70 29.75 27.42
C SER A 362 19.22 31.17 27.69
N ARG A 363 18.84 31.77 28.82
CA ARG A 363 19.27 33.11 29.24
C ARG A 363 19.44 33.18 30.76
N TYR A 364 20.41 33.96 31.23
CA TYR A 364 20.64 34.21 32.66
C TYR A 364 20.06 35.58 33.06
N SER A 365 19.30 35.65 34.16
CA SER A 365 18.54 36.86 34.57
C SER A 365 19.08 37.53 35.83
N GLY A 366 19.65 36.77 36.77
CA GLY A 366 20.31 37.28 37.98
C GLY A 366 19.37 37.96 39.00
N LYS A 367 18.04 37.71 38.95
CA LYS A 367 17.04 38.36 39.82
C LYS A 367 16.11 37.36 40.50
N ASP A 368 15.74 37.64 41.75
CA ASP A 368 14.84 36.78 42.55
C ASP A 368 13.36 36.95 42.24
N ALA A 369 12.59 35.89 42.53
CA ALA A 369 11.13 35.81 42.39
C ALA A 369 10.42 36.35 43.64
N GLN A 370 9.29 37.04 43.45
CA GLN A 370 8.48 37.69 44.48
C GLN A 370 7.07 37.09 44.54
N GLU A 371 6.01 37.90 44.65
CA GLU A 371 4.61 37.46 44.70
C GLU A 371 4.03 37.14 43.30
N LEU A 372 3.41 35.95 43.19
CA LEU A 372 2.76 35.40 41.99
C LEU A 372 1.53 36.21 41.55
N LYS A 373 1.43 36.57 40.26
CA LYS A 373 0.25 37.25 39.67
C LYS A 373 0.03 36.85 38.20
N HIS A 374 -1.14 37.11 37.63
CA HIS A 374 -1.41 36.79 36.21
C HIS A 374 -0.60 37.66 35.23
N GLY A 375 -0.46 38.95 35.53
CA GLY A 375 0.07 39.96 34.59
C GLY A 375 -1.05 40.69 33.86
N LYS A 376 -0.76 41.86 33.25
CA LYS A 376 -1.71 42.62 32.44
C LYS A 376 -1.78 42.04 31.02
N GLU A 377 -2.94 42.12 30.37
CA GLU A 377 -3.07 41.77 28.95
C GLU A 377 -2.57 42.92 28.07
N ASP A 378 -1.72 42.59 27.10
CA ASP A 378 -1.26 43.52 26.06
C ASP A 378 -2.25 43.51 24.88
N PRO A 379 -2.91 44.63 24.55
CA PRO A 379 -3.81 44.74 23.39
C PRO A 379 -3.13 44.44 22.05
N ASP A 380 -1.84 44.74 21.92
CA ASP A 380 -1.09 44.63 20.66
C ASP A 380 -0.35 43.28 20.53
N ASN A 381 -0.49 42.39 21.51
CA ASN A 381 0.19 41.09 21.59
C ASN A 381 1.69 41.16 21.24
N SER A 382 2.39 42.18 21.77
CA SER A 382 3.81 42.38 21.49
C SER A 382 4.67 41.38 22.29
N PRO A 383 5.83 40.93 21.75
CA PRO A 383 6.70 39.99 22.44
C PRO A 383 7.41 40.67 23.63
N HIS A 384 7.03 40.30 24.86
CA HIS A 384 7.65 40.78 26.09
C HIS A 384 8.61 39.75 26.68
N VAL A 385 9.90 40.09 26.76
CA VAL A 385 10.95 39.18 27.28
C VAL A 385 11.51 39.66 28.63
N GLY A 386 11.47 38.83 29.67
CA GLY A 386 12.20 39.09 30.94
C GLY A 386 11.54 40.03 31.96
N GLY A 387 10.27 40.43 31.76
CA GLY A 387 9.52 41.32 32.67
C GLY A 387 8.59 40.60 33.67
N ASN A 388 7.92 41.36 34.55
CA ASN A 388 6.90 40.88 35.50
C ASN A 388 5.57 41.64 35.38
N THR A 389 5.32 42.25 34.21
CA THR A 389 4.21 43.19 33.99
C THR A 389 3.11 42.59 33.12
N TRP A 390 3.47 41.83 32.08
CA TRP A 390 2.55 41.34 31.05
C TRP A 390 2.30 39.83 31.17
N ALA A 391 1.05 39.42 30.92
CA ALA A 391 0.64 38.03 30.80
C ALA A 391 0.95 37.49 29.39
N GLY A 392 1.64 36.36 29.31
CA GLY A 392 2.05 35.69 28.06
C GLY A 392 3.46 36.03 27.57
N GLY A 393 4.26 36.76 28.38
CA GLY A 393 5.65 37.04 28.05
C GLY A 393 6.56 35.81 28.12
N THR A 394 7.71 35.87 27.45
CA THR A 394 8.70 34.78 27.39
C THR A 394 9.91 35.08 28.29
N GLY A 395 10.27 34.16 29.19
CA GLY A 395 11.38 34.34 30.14
C GLY A 395 11.16 35.37 31.26
N GLY A 396 9.90 35.72 31.55
CA GLY A 396 9.53 36.66 32.62
C GLY A 396 9.68 36.11 34.04
N ARG A 397 9.24 36.88 35.05
CA ARG A 397 9.19 36.42 36.46
C ARG A 397 7.87 36.79 37.09
N ASP A 398 7.37 35.96 38.00
CA ASP A 398 6.15 36.17 38.80
C ASP A 398 4.82 36.26 38.01
N THR A 399 4.85 36.36 36.68
CA THR A 399 3.67 36.46 35.79
C THR A 399 3.40 35.18 34.98
N ALA A 400 2.17 34.99 34.50
CA ALA A 400 1.83 33.86 33.65
C ALA A 400 2.52 34.00 32.29
N GLY A 401 3.27 32.98 31.86
CA GLY A 401 4.10 33.06 30.65
C GLY A 401 4.94 31.81 30.43
N MET A 402 5.73 31.80 29.35
CA MET A 402 6.56 30.65 28.97
C MET A 402 8.03 30.90 29.36
N GLY A 403 8.69 29.94 30.04
CA GLY A 403 10.14 29.97 30.31
C GLY A 403 10.63 30.83 31.48
N GLY A 404 9.73 31.42 32.27
CA GLY A 404 10.05 32.30 33.39
C GLY A 404 10.21 31.65 34.78
N LYS A 405 10.75 32.39 35.76
CA LYS A 405 10.92 31.96 37.16
C LYS A 405 9.69 32.32 37.99
N GLY A 406 9.06 31.34 38.62
CA GLY A 406 7.98 31.57 39.60
C GLY A 406 6.68 32.12 39.02
N GLY A 407 6.28 31.74 37.79
CA GLY A 407 4.95 32.08 37.25
C GLY A 407 3.85 31.10 37.70
N PRO A 408 2.57 31.54 37.82
CA PRO A 408 1.48 30.71 38.35
C PRO A 408 1.05 29.57 37.43
N TYR A 409 1.19 29.74 36.11
CA TYR A 409 0.92 28.73 35.08
C TYR A 409 1.55 29.14 33.74
N ARG A 410 1.65 28.19 32.81
CA ARG A 410 2.19 28.42 31.47
C ARG A 410 1.10 28.97 30.55
N LEU A 411 1.31 30.19 30.05
CA LEU A 411 0.45 30.86 29.08
C LEU A 411 1.28 31.12 27.83
N ASP A 412 0.89 30.51 26.71
CA ASP A 412 1.57 30.65 25.42
C ASP A 412 0.76 31.57 24.49
N LYS A 413 1.37 32.70 24.08
CA LYS A 413 0.82 33.64 23.10
C LYS A 413 1.49 33.53 21.71
N GLY A 414 2.25 32.46 21.47
CA GLY A 414 2.84 32.15 20.17
C GLY A 414 4.21 32.79 19.89
N HIS A 415 4.93 33.24 20.92
CA HIS A 415 6.23 33.91 20.79
C HIS A 415 7.42 33.00 21.17
N GLU A 416 8.63 33.34 20.71
CA GLU A 416 9.86 32.57 20.98
C GLU A 416 10.19 32.52 22.49
N VAL A 417 10.31 31.31 23.06
CA VAL A 417 10.46 31.10 24.51
C VAL A 417 11.91 31.24 24.96
N HIS A 418 12.14 32.18 25.89
CA HIS A 418 13.41 32.29 26.60
C HIS A 418 13.30 31.55 27.94
N GLN A 419 14.03 30.44 28.13
CA GLN A 419 14.10 29.77 29.45
C GLN A 419 15.27 30.30 30.27
N LEU A 420 15.01 30.47 31.56
CA LEU A 420 16.04 30.71 32.56
C LEU A 420 16.84 29.43 32.84
N SER A 421 18.08 29.59 33.29
CA SER A 421 18.98 28.47 33.62
C SER A 421 18.40 27.55 34.70
N GLU A 422 18.71 26.24 34.65
CA GLU A 422 18.19 25.24 35.60
C GLU A 422 18.52 25.58 37.06
N GLU A 423 19.67 26.22 37.31
CA GLU A 423 20.07 26.72 38.63
C GLU A 423 19.12 27.81 39.18
N GLU A 424 18.64 28.72 38.33
CA GLU A 424 17.69 29.77 38.72
C GLU A 424 16.28 29.23 38.92
N ILE A 425 15.90 28.20 38.16
CA ILE A 425 14.60 27.50 38.30
C ILE A 425 14.55 26.72 39.62
N ASN A 426 15.65 26.06 39.99
CA ASN A 426 15.75 25.28 41.22
C ASN A 426 15.90 26.15 42.48
N ALA A 427 16.33 27.41 42.34
CA ALA A 427 16.41 28.39 43.42
C ALA A 427 15.05 28.98 43.87
N VAL A 428 13.93 28.47 43.37
CA VAL A 428 12.58 28.93 43.76
C VAL A 428 12.18 28.34 45.12
N PRO A 429 11.91 29.17 46.15
CA PRO A 429 11.49 28.71 47.47
C PRO A 429 10.26 27.79 47.45
N GLU A 430 10.23 26.76 48.32
CA GLU A 430 9.14 25.77 48.37
C GLU A 430 7.72 26.36 48.49
N HIS A 431 7.58 27.50 49.17
CA HIS A 431 6.28 28.17 49.34
C HIS A 431 5.72 28.70 48.01
N ILE A 432 6.58 29.17 47.10
CA ILE A 432 6.20 29.63 45.76
C ILE A 432 5.84 28.43 44.87
N GLN A 433 6.54 27.30 45.03
CA GLN A 433 6.21 26.07 44.28
C GLN A 433 4.85 25.49 44.70
N ARG A 434 4.50 25.52 45.99
CA ARG A 434 3.17 25.09 46.47
C ARG A 434 2.07 26.01 45.97
N ALA A 435 2.25 27.33 46.05
CA ALA A 435 1.30 28.32 45.53
C ALA A 435 1.12 28.22 44.00
N ALA A 436 2.20 27.99 43.24
CA ALA A 436 2.14 27.77 41.79
C ALA A 436 1.43 26.45 41.43
N ARG A 437 1.59 25.38 42.23
CA ARG A 437 0.84 24.11 42.03
C ARG A 437 -0.66 24.28 42.29
N GLU A 438 -1.04 25.05 43.31
CA GLU A 438 -2.45 25.34 43.61
C GLU A 438 -3.10 26.22 42.54
N MET A 439 -2.41 27.25 42.05
CA MET A 439 -2.89 28.07 40.93
C MET A 439 -2.94 27.31 39.60
N ASN A 440 -1.95 26.46 39.29
CA ASN A 440 -2.00 25.58 38.11
C ASN A 440 -3.18 24.61 38.17
N ARG A 441 -3.46 24.01 39.33
CA ARG A 441 -4.57 23.08 39.49
C ARG A 441 -5.92 23.80 39.31
N LYS A 442 -6.05 25.04 39.79
CA LYS A 442 -7.22 25.89 39.53
C LYS A 442 -7.35 26.28 38.05
N ALA A 443 -6.28 26.74 37.42
CA ALA A 443 -6.29 27.13 36.00
C ALA A 443 -6.52 25.94 35.06
N PHE A 444 -5.99 24.75 35.37
CA PHE A 444 -6.26 23.51 34.63
C PHE A 444 -7.71 23.07 34.80
N GLN A 445 -8.28 23.19 36.00
CA GLN A 445 -9.71 22.96 36.22
C GLN A 445 -10.59 23.98 35.49
N GLU A 446 -10.15 25.24 35.36
CA GLU A 446 -10.83 26.27 34.57
C GLU A 446 -10.74 26.01 33.06
N LYS A 447 -9.58 25.56 32.55
CA LYS A 447 -9.42 25.14 31.13
C LYS A 447 -10.21 23.88 30.78
N LEU A 448 -10.27 22.91 31.70
CA LEU A 448 -11.13 21.73 31.57
C LEU A 448 -12.62 22.11 31.60
N LYS A 449 -12.99 23.18 32.31
CA LYS A 449 -14.34 23.76 32.27
C LYS A 449 -14.62 24.50 30.96
N GLU A 450 -13.64 25.20 30.36
CA GLU A 450 -13.77 25.84 29.04
C GLU A 450 -13.96 24.84 27.89
N ILE A 451 -13.22 23.72 27.90
CA ILE A 451 -13.36 22.63 26.91
C ILE A 451 -14.57 21.73 27.25
N GLY A 452 -15.01 21.77 28.51
CA GLY A 452 -16.13 20.99 29.05
C GLY A 452 -15.90 19.48 29.04
N MET A 453 -14.65 19.01 29.09
CA MET A 453 -14.28 17.59 29.17
C MET A 453 -13.69 17.30 30.55
N SER A 454 -14.20 16.27 31.24
CA SER A 454 -13.65 15.87 32.55
C SER A 454 -12.35 15.05 32.38
N ALA A 455 -11.49 14.97 33.41
CA ALA A 455 -10.31 14.11 33.36
C ALA A 455 -10.65 12.62 33.15
N TYR A 456 -11.83 12.20 33.62
CA TYR A 456 -12.37 10.86 33.42
C TYR A 456 -12.82 10.62 31.96
N ASP A 457 -13.36 11.65 31.32
CA ASP A 457 -13.81 11.61 29.93
C ASP A 457 -12.63 11.35 28.98
N ALA A 458 -11.51 12.04 29.22
CA ALA A 458 -10.30 11.87 28.44
C ALA A 458 -9.71 10.45 28.57
N THR A 459 -9.70 9.89 29.77
CA THR A 459 -9.22 8.51 29.98
C THR A 459 -10.10 7.49 29.28
N LEU A 460 -11.42 7.69 29.30
CA LEU A 460 -12.38 6.79 28.65
C LEU A 460 -12.22 6.80 27.14
N TYR A 461 -12.11 7.98 26.52
CA TYR A 461 -11.89 8.08 25.07
C TYR A 461 -10.58 7.42 24.63
N ASN A 462 -9.50 7.67 25.38
CA ASN A 462 -8.18 7.11 25.07
C ASN A 462 -8.15 5.58 25.13
N GLN A 463 -9.02 4.95 25.92
CA GLN A 463 -9.14 3.49 25.94
C GLN A 463 -9.54 2.93 24.56
N PHE A 464 -10.60 3.50 23.96
CA PHE A 464 -11.06 3.10 22.63
C PHE A 464 -10.07 3.52 21.54
N TYR A 465 -9.52 4.74 21.62
CA TYR A 465 -8.54 5.22 20.65
C TYR A 465 -7.27 4.35 20.60
N ASN A 466 -6.72 3.99 21.75
CA ASN A 466 -5.49 3.19 21.81
C ASN A 466 -5.68 1.79 21.22
N ALA A 467 -6.87 1.21 21.36
CA ALA A 467 -7.21 -0.09 20.80
C ALA A 467 -7.15 -0.11 19.26
N VAL A 468 -7.47 1.02 18.61
CA VAL A 468 -7.51 1.15 17.13
C VAL A 468 -6.44 2.07 16.54
N SER A 469 -5.49 2.56 17.35
CA SER A 469 -4.49 3.57 16.93
C SER A 469 -3.68 3.15 15.69
N ARG A 470 -3.19 1.91 15.64
CA ARG A 470 -2.44 1.35 14.50
C ARG A 470 -3.33 1.16 13.27
N GLN A 471 -4.57 0.77 13.51
CA GLN A 471 -5.60 0.55 12.52
C GLN A 471 -5.99 1.87 11.83
N ILE A 472 -6.05 2.96 12.60
CA ILE A 472 -6.28 4.32 12.10
C ILE A 472 -5.16 4.71 11.12
N GLN A 473 -3.89 4.52 11.50
CA GLN A 473 -2.75 4.83 10.61
C GLN A 473 -2.84 4.04 9.29
N SER A 474 -3.09 2.73 9.37
CA SER A 474 -3.25 1.88 8.17
C SER A 474 -4.37 2.38 7.25
N LEU A 475 -5.52 2.72 7.83
CA LEU A 475 -6.66 3.21 7.06
C LEU A 475 -6.35 4.56 6.43
N ARG A 476 -5.75 5.50 7.16
CA ARG A 476 -5.36 6.82 6.62
C ARG A 476 -4.43 6.74 5.42
N ILE A 477 -3.46 5.81 5.41
CA ILE A 477 -2.60 5.57 4.25
C ILE A 477 -3.40 5.07 3.04
N ILE A 478 -4.40 4.21 3.26
CA ILE A 478 -5.31 3.76 2.19
C ILE A 478 -6.13 4.95 1.67
N LEU A 479 -6.67 5.78 2.56
CA LEU A 479 -7.47 6.95 2.18
C LEU A 479 -6.64 8.03 1.47
N GLY A 480 -5.37 8.19 1.84
CA GLY A 480 -4.43 9.08 1.15
C GLY A 480 -4.26 8.71 -0.32
N ASN A 481 -4.25 7.41 -0.61
CA ASN A 481 -4.09 6.84 -1.95
C ASN A 481 -5.41 6.59 -2.68
N LEU A 482 -6.58 6.89 -2.09
CA LEU A 482 -7.86 6.74 -2.77
C LEU A 482 -7.93 7.62 -4.01
N GLN A 483 -8.27 7.01 -5.13
CA GLN A 483 -8.39 7.64 -6.44
C GLN A 483 -9.84 8.00 -6.75
N ALA A 484 -10.02 8.99 -7.62
CA ALA A 484 -11.31 9.29 -8.23
C ALA A 484 -11.80 8.06 -9.02
N LYS A 485 -13.11 7.81 -9.06
CA LYS A 485 -13.69 6.75 -9.91
C LYS A 485 -14.31 7.30 -11.19
N ASN A 486 -14.61 8.60 -11.23
CA ASN A 486 -15.19 9.27 -12.38
C ASN A 486 -14.38 9.05 -13.66
N LYS A 487 -15.04 8.44 -14.65
CA LYS A 487 -14.47 8.19 -15.97
C LYS A 487 -14.42 9.50 -16.76
N GLU A 488 -13.22 9.98 -17.06
CA GLU A 488 -13.07 11.15 -17.92
C GLU A 488 -13.02 10.76 -19.40
N ARG A 489 -13.54 11.67 -20.24
CA ARG A 489 -13.42 11.58 -21.70
C ARG A 489 -12.01 11.99 -22.12
N HIS A 490 -11.09 11.06 -22.05
CA HIS A 490 -9.76 11.20 -22.63
C HIS A 490 -9.77 10.91 -24.15
N TRP A 491 -8.71 11.37 -24.81
CA TRP A 491 -8.37 10.92 -26.15
C TRP A 491 -7.68 9.56 -26.05
N SER A 492 -8.41 8.49 -26.35
CA SER A 492 -7.81 7.18 -26.54
C SER A 492 -7.06 7.19 -27.87
N ARG A 493 -5.73 7.05 -27.82
CA ARG A 493 -4.84 7.00 -28.99
C ARG A 493 -4.77 5.58 -29.56
N HIS A 494 -4.03 5.40 -30.64
CA HIS A 494 -3.82 4.10 -31.30
C HIS A 494 -5.09 3.42 -31.82
N GLN A 495 -6.08 4.21 -32.24
CA GLN A 495 -7.34 3.71 -32.78
C GLN A 495 -7.25 3.53 -34.30
N THR A 496 -8.01 2.57 -34.83
CA THR A 496 -8.11 2.34 -36.28
C THR A 496 -9.07 3.29 -36.98
N ALA A 497 -9.87 4.04 -36.21
CA ALA A 497 -10.81 5.05 -36.69
C ALA A 497 -11.00 6.15 -35.64
N GLY A 498 -11.20 7.39 -36.09
CA GLY A 498 -11.35 8.55 -35.22
C GLY A 498 -10.80 9.82 -35.86
N GLU A 499 -10.39 10.77 -35.04
CA GLU A 499 -9.63 11.94 -35.47
C GLU A 499 -8.16 11.54 -35.69
N LEU A 500 -7.47 12.07 -36.70
CA LEU A 500 -6.07 11.74 -36.95
C LEU A 500 -5.19 12.23 -35.77
N ASP A 501 -4.28 11.39 -35.29
CA ASP A 501 -3.31 11.78 -34.28
C ASP A 501 -2.05 12.34 -34.98
N ASP A 502 -1.82 13.64 -34.88
CA ASP A 502 -0.71 14.32 -35.54
C ASP A 502 0.67 13.76 -35.12
N ALA A 503 0.80 13.23 -33.90
CA ALA A 503 2.02 12.59 -33.43
C ALA A 503 2.35 11.28 -34.18
N LYS A 504 1.34 10.69 -34.83
CA LYS A 504 1.37 9.40 -35.52
C LYS A 504 1.40 9.53 -37.04
N LEU A 505 1.64 10.74 -37.57
CA LEU A 505 1.70 10.99 -39.02
C LEU A 505 2.76 10.13 -39.72
N ILE A 506 3.96 10.01 -39.11
CA ILE A 506 5.04 9.18 -39.64
C ILE A 506 4.59 7.71 -39.65
N ASP A 507 4.03 7.23 -38.54
CA ASP A 507 3.46 5.87 -38.41
C ASP A 507 2.36 5.59 -39.45
N GLY A 508 1.52 6.59 -39.77
CA GLY A 508 0.52 6.47 -40.83
C GLY A 508 1.12 6.34 -42.23
N LEU A 509 2.19 7.09 -42.52
CA LEU A 509 2.95 6.93 -43.76
C LEU A 509 3.63 5.55 -43.84
N LEU A 510 3.93 4.95 -42.69
CA LEU A 510 4.48 3.61 -42.53
C LEU A 510 3.45 2.48 -42.68
N GLY A 511 2.18 2.82 -42.93
CA GLY A 511 1.10 1.85 -43.04
C GLY A 511 0.51 1.39 -41.70
N GLU A 512 0.90 2.02 -40.57
CA GLU A 512 0.23 1.79 -39.29
C GLU A 512 -1.22 2.26 -39.41
N LYS A 513 -2.16 1.35 -39.12
CA LYS A 513 -3.60 1.68 -39.18
C LYS A 513 -4.10 2.32 -37.89
N THR A 514 -3.36 2.15 -36.79
CA THR A 514 -3.66 2.66 -35.45
C THR A 514 -3.14 4.08 -35.24
N ILE A 515 -3.50 4.99 -36.15
CA ILE A 515 -3.01 6.38 -36.17
C ILE A 515 -4.08 7.40 -35.78
N PHE A 516 -5.25 6.92 -35.38
CA PHE A 516 -6.36 7.77 -34.98
C PHE A 516 -6.48 7.83 -33.46
N ARG A 517 -7.12 8.90 -32.98
CA ARG A 517 -7.54 9.09 -31.61
C ARG A 517 -9.06 9.22 -31.55
N ARG A 518 -9.68 8.63 -30.54
CA ARG A 518 -11.13 8.71 -30.31
C ARG A 518 -11.40 9.10 -28.87
N ARG A 519 -12.43 9.92 -28.66
CA ARG A 519 -12.93 10.18 -27.30
C ARG A 519 -13.56 8.89 -26.76
N ALA A 520 -12.94 8.34 -25.73
CA ALA A 520 -13.44 7.18 -24.99
C ALA A 520 -13.48 7.52 -23.51
N GLU A 521 -14.36 6.85 -22.77
CA GLU A 521 -14.36 6.93 -21.31
C GLU A 521 -13.23 6.03 -20.81
N GLN A 522 -12.18 6.62 -20.23
CA GLN A 522 -11.17 5.84 -19.49
C GLN A 522 -11.46 5.93 -18.00
N GLU A 523 -10.99 4.93 -17.27
CA GLU A 523 -10.74 5.09 -15.85
C GLU A 523 -9.72 6.22 -15.62
N PRO A 524 -9.93 7.06 -14.61
CA PRO A 524 -9.11 8.24 -14.38
C PRO A 524 -7.63 7.88 -14.16
N GLU A 525 -6.73 8.75 -14.63
CA GLU A 525 -5.30 8.55 -14.44
C GLU A 525 -4.93 8.61 -12.94
N ILE A 526 -3.86 7.89 -12.59
CA ILE A 526 -3.34 7.79 -11.22
C ILE A 526 -2.98 9.20 -10.73
N GLY A 527 -3.69 9.67 -9.70
CA GLY A 527 -3.48 11.01 -9.11
C GLY A 527 -4.36 12.12 -9.70
N ALA A 528 -5.30 11.80 -10.60
CA ALA A 528 -6.29 12.77 -11.05
C ALA A 528 -7.09 13.34 -9.86
N PRO A 529 -7.32 14.66 -9.82
CA PRO A 529 -8.05 15.29 -8.72
C PRO A 529 -9.49 14.82 -8.69
N GLN A 530 -9.95 14.44 -7.50
CA GLN A 530 -11.32 13.99 -7.30
C GLN A 530 -12.29 15.18 -7.36
N LEU A 531 -13.24 15.14 -8.30
CA LEU A 531 -14.20 16.23 -8.53
C LEU A 531 -15.43 16.18 -7.61
N LYS A 532 -15.90 14.98 -7.23
CA LYS A 532 -17.03 14.76 -6.33
C LYS A 532 -16.62 13.89 -5.15
N PRO A 533 -17.13 14.13 -3.93
CA PRO A 533 -16.77 13.32 -2.77
C PRO A 533 -17.32 11.89 -2.91
N LYS A 534 -16.64 10.93 -2.28
CA LYS A 534 -17.20 9.60 -2.03
C LYS A 534 -18.05 9.67 -0.76
N LEU A 535 -19.23 9.09 -0.79
CA LEU A 535 -20.11 9.01 0.36
C LEU A 535 -19.96 7.67 1.05
N PHE A 536 -19.74 7.72 2.36
CA PHE A 536 -19.48 6.54 3.17
C PHE A 536 -20.41 6.52 4.38
N ARG A 537 -21.37 5.60 4.38
CA ARG A 537 -22.35 5.47 5.47
C ARG A 537 -22.05 4.24 6.30
N VAL A 538 -21.88 4.44 7.61
CA VAL A 538 -21.79 3.35 8.57
C VAL A 538 -23.13 3.20 9.28
N VAL A 539 -23.72 2.02 9.14
CA VAL A 539 -24.94 1.60 9.84
C VAL A 539 -24.52 0.74 11.02
N VAL A 540 -24.86 1.15 12.25
CA VAL A 540 -24.44 0.48 13.50
C VAL A 540 -25.63 -0.14 14.22
N ASP A 541 -25.44 -1.30 14.84
CA ASP A 541 -26.46 -1.96 15.63
C ASP A 541 -26.38 -1.48 17.08
N VAL A 542 -27.27 -0.57 17.46
CA VAL A 542 -27.38 -0.05 18.83
C VAL A 542 -28.57 -0.67 19.55
N SER A 543 -28.82 -1.96 19.32
CA SER A 543 -29.89 -2.73 19.97
C SER A 543 -29.51 -3.21 21.38
N GLY A 544 -30.53 -3.58 22.16
CA GLY A 544 -30.33 -4.09 23.52
C GLY A 544 -29.51 -5.40 23.59
N SER A 545 -29.47 -6.19 22.51
CA SER A 545 -28.59 -7.37 22.43
C SER A 545 -27.12 -6.99 22.44
N MET A 546 -26.75 -5.88 21.81
CA MET A 546 -25.37 -5.41 21.77
C MET A 546 -24.87 -5.07 23.16
N TYR A 547 -25.67 -4.35 23.96
CA TYR A 547 -25.35 -4.06 25.37
C TYR A 547 -25.37 -5.31 26.26
N ARG A 548 -26.42 -6.14 26.16
CA ARG A 548 -26.62 -7.31 27.04
C ARG A 548 -25.51 -8.35 26.93
N PHE A 549 -25.03 -8.60 25.71
CA PHE A 549 -23.99 -9.60 25.46
C PHE A 549 -22.57 -9.03 25.44
N ASN A 550 -22.42 -7.70 25.56
CA ASN A 550 -21.11 -7.04 25.58
C ASN A 550 -20.17 -7.62 26.65
N GLY A 551 -20.68 -7.93 27.84
CA GLY A 551 -19.87 -8.52 28.91
C GLY A 551 -19.31 -9.92 28.61
N TYR A 552 -19.80 -10.61 27.58
CA TYR A 552 -19.34 -11.95 27.18
C TYR A 552 -18.33 -11.91 26.03
N ASP A 553 -18.55 -11.08 25.01
CA ASP A 553 -17.75 -11.07 23.78
C ASP A 553 -17.24 -9.70 23.34
N GLY A 554 -17.55 -8.65 24.09
CA GLY A 554 -17.14 -7.27 23.82
C GLY A 554 -17.75 -6.68 22.55
N ARG A 555 -18.84 -7.25 22.00
CA ARG A 555 -19.37 -6.85 20.69
C ARG A 555 -19.73 -5.37 20.55
N LEU A 556 -20.28 -4.76 21.61
CA LEU A 556 -20.61 -3.33 21.60
C LEU A 556 -19.34 -2.51 21.72
N ASP A 557 -18.39 -2.90 22.58
CA ASP A 557 -17.10 -2.21 22.70
C ASP A 557 -16.36 -2.21 21.36
N LYS A 558 -16.35 -3.34 20.64
CA LYS A 558 -15.78 -3.46 19.30
C LYS A 558 -16.47 -2.59 18.26
N GLU A 559 -17.80 -2.45 18.35
CA GLU A 559 -18.55 -1.53 17.47
C GLU A 559 -18.21 -0.06 17.76
N LEU A 560 -18.06 0.31 19.05
CA LEU A 560 -17.61 1.64 19.45
C LEU A 560 -16.17 1.91 18.97
N GLU A 561 -15.27 0.93 19.08
CA GLU A 561 -13.91 1.00 18.52
C GLU A 561 -13.94 1.19 16.99
N ALA A 562 -14.83 0.49 16.28
CA ALA A 562 -15.04 0.66 14.84
C ALA A 562 -15.54 2.06 14.48
N ALA A 563 -16.46 2.63 15.26
CA ALA A 563 -16.93 4.00 15.07
C ALA A 563 -15.79 5.01 15.29
N VAL A 564 -14.96 4.81 16.33
CA VAL A 564 -13.76 5.65 16.58
C VAL A 564 -12.77 5.53 15.43
N LEU A 565 -12.51 4.32 14.93
CA LEU A 565 -11.64 4.08 13.78
C LEU A 565 -12.07 4.92 12.57
N VAL A 566 -13.37 4.92 12.23
CA VAL A 566 -13.89 5.69 11.09
C VAL A 566 -13.79 7.20 11.34
N MET A 567 -14.25 7.69 12.50
CA MET A 567 -14.23 9.12 12.83
C MET A 567 -12.82 9.72 12.84
N GLU A 568 -11.83 8.98 13.35
CA GLU A 568 -10.43 9.42 13.42
C GLU A 568 -9.70 9.27 12.08
N SER A 569 -9.96 8.20 11.33
CA SER A 569 -9.26 7.96 10.06
C SER A 569 -9.70 8.94 8.97
N PHE A 570 -10.94 9.40 9.00
CA PHE A 570 -11.50 10.25 7.94
C PHE A 570 -11.22 11.74 8.21
N GLN A 571 -10.72 12.10 9.40
CA GLN A 571 -10.38 13.48 9.74
C GLN A 571 -9.26 14.00 8.83
N GLY A 572 -9.51 15.14 8.17
CA GLY A 572 -8.59 15.75 7.20
C GLY A 572 -8.70 15.21 5.78
N PHE A 573 -9.63 14.28 5.52
CA PHE A 573 -9.98 13.80 4.19
C PHE A 573 -11.39 14.26 3.76
N GLU A 574 -11.95 15.30 4.40
CA GLU A 574 -13.34 15.73 4.17
C GLU A 574 -13.60 16.16 2.72
N ASP A 575 -12.58 16.63 2.00
CA ASP A 575 -12.65 17.00 0.59
C ASP A 575 -12.81 15.77 -0.34
N LYS A 576 -12.29 14.61 0.09
CA LYS A 576 -12.32 13.35 -0.68
C LYS A 576 -13.50 12.47 -0.28
N ILE A 577 -13.81 12.42 1.02
CA ILE A 577 -14.77 11.48 1.60
C ILE A 577 -15.67 12.21 2.57
N GLN A 578 -16.97 12.10 2.36
CA GLN A 578 -17.97 12.51 3.34
C GLN A 578 -18.59 11.26 3.95
N TYR A 579 -18.74 11.27 5.27
CA TYR A 579 -19.29 10.14 6.00
C TYR A 579 -20.39 10.55 6.97
N ASP A 580 -21.26 9.59 7.25
CA ASP A 580 -22.23 9.63 8.33
C ASP A 580 -22.29 8.30 9.08
N ILE A 581 -22.76 8.37 10.32
CA ILE A 581 -22.96 7.21 11.18
C ILE A 581 -24.41 7.23 11.62
N ILE A 582 -25.14 6.20 11.24
CA ILE A 582 -26.54 6.01 11.61
C ILE A 582 -26.69 4.68 12.35
N GLY A 583 -27.54 4.63 13.35
CA GLY A 583 -27.87 3.41 14.05
C GLY A 583 -29.27 2.91 13.74
N HIS A 584 -29.49 1.63 14.00
CA HIS A 584 -30.82 1.06 14.19
C HIS A 584 -30.89 0.35 15.54
N SER A 585 -32.10 0.22 16.06
CA SER A 585 -32.39 -0.56 17.28
C SER A 585 -33.86 -0.98 17.26
N GLY A 586 -34.37 -1.57 18.35
CA GLY A 586 -35.80 -1.83 18.50
C GLY A 586 -36.69 -0.57 18.57
N GLU A 587 -36.11 0.62 18.75
CA GLU A 587 -36.86 1.90 18.79
C GLU A 587 -37.18 2.45 17.40
N ALA A 588 -36.17 2.45 16.52
CA ALA A 588 -36.26 3.09 15.22
C ALA A 588 -35.25 2.46 14.23
N PRO A 589 -35.60 2.42 12.92
CA PRO A 589 -34.70 1.97 11.85
C PRO A 589 -33.61 3.01 11.52
N PHE A 590 -33.81 4.28 11.90
CA PHE A 590 -32.89 5.38 11.59
C PHE A 590 -32.64 6.25 12.83
N ILE A 591 -31.42 6.21 13.36
CA ILE A 591 -30.96 7.00 14.51
C ILE A 591 -29.66 7.72 14.10
N PRO A 592 -29.68 9.05 13.84
CA PRO A 592 -28.48 9.75 13.39
C PRO A 592 -27.51 10.00 14.56
N PHE A 593 -26.27 9.52 14.44
CA PHE A 593 -25.19 9.79 15.41
C PHE A 593 -24.19 10.82 14.88
N VAL A 594 -23.79 10.68 13.62
CA VAL A 594 -22.97 11.67 12.90
C VAL A 594 -23.69 11.97 11.59
N LYS A 595 -23.91 13.25 11.27
CA LYS A 595 -24.59 13.64 10.03
C LYS A 595 -23.58 14.01 8.95
N LEU A 596 -24.01 13.87 7.70
CA LEU A 596 -23.29 14.40 6.54
C LEU A 596 -22.98 15.89 6.76
N LYS A 597 -21.70 16.27 6.60
CA LYS A 597 -21.14 17.63 6.79
C LYS A 597 -21.06 18.15 8.23
N GLU A 598 -21.57 17.43 9.23
CA GLU A 598 -21.48 17.77 10.66
C GLU A 598 -20.58 16.76 11.38
N HIS A 599 -19.27 16.82 11.10
CA HIS A 599 -18.30 15.87 11.64
C HIS A 599 -17.76 16.31 13.02
N PRO A 600 -17.50 15.37 13.94
CA PRO A 600 -16.93 15.68 15.25
C PRO A 600 -15.50 16.21 15.13
N LYS A 601 -15.28 17.43 15.61
CA LYS A 601 -14.04 18.21 15.43
C LYS A 601 -12.97 17.92 16.47
N ASN A 602 -13.39 17.45 17.64
CA ASN A 602 -12.51 17.23 18.79
C ASN A 602 -12.86 15.90 19.49
N ASN A 603 -11.94 15.43 20.34
CA ASN A 603 -12.11 14.18 21.06
C ASN A 603 -13.36 14.17 21.96
N LYS A 604 -13.87 15.33 22.35
CA LYS A 604 -15.09 15.44 23.17
C LYS A 604 -16.33 15.11 22.36
N GLU A 605 -16.49 15.72 21.19
CA GLU A 605 -17.60 15.43 20.30
C GLU A 605 -17.59 13.96 19.86
N ARG A 606 -16.41 13.37 19.61
CA ARG A 606 -16.29 11.93 19.34
C ARG A 606 -16.69 11.08 20.53
N LEU A 607 -16.29 11.48 21.73
CA LEU A 607 -16.68 10.82 22.98
C LEU A 607 -18.20 10.93 23.20
N ASP A 608 -18.81 12.07 22.90
CA ASP A 608 -20.24 12.29 23.05
C ASP A 608 -21.03 11.40 22.07
N VAL A 609 -20.52 11.20 20.85
CA VAL A 609 -21.07 10.23 19.88
C VAL A 609 -21.08 8.81 20.45
N ILE A 610 -19.92 8.29 20.88
CA ILE A 610 -19.84 6.92 21.43
C ILE A 610 -20.63 6.75 22.73
N ARG A 611 -20.71 7.80 23.57
CA ARG A 611 -21.58 7.81 24.75
C ARG A 611 -23.04 7.71 24.39
N THR A 612 -23.45 8.45 23.36
CA THR A 612 -24.84 8.44 22.89
C THR A 612 -25.18 7.06 22.32
N MET A 613 -24.27 6.45 21.54
CA MET A 613 -24.43 5.07 21.03
C MET A 613 -24.56 4.06 22.17
N HIS A 614 -23.64 4.09 23.15
CA HIS A 614 -23.66 3.18 24.29
C HIS A 614 -24.92 3.36 25.15
N ALA A 615 -25.31 4.60 25.45
CA ALA A 615 -26.54 4.90 26.20
C ALA A 615 -27.78 4.45 25.42
N HIS A 616 -27.81 4.65 24.11
CA HIS A 616 -28.92 4.19 23.27
C HIS A 616 -29.08 2.68 23.36
N ALA A 617 -28.00 1.91 23.19
CA ALA A 617 -28.02 0.45 23.30
C ALA A 617 -28.45 -0.06 24.69
N GLN A 618 -28.18 0.72 25.74
CA GLN A 618 -28.58 0.38 27.11
C GLN A 618 -30.09 0.59 27.37
N TYR A 619 -30.70 1.61 26.77
CA TYR A 619 -32.05 2.06 27.09
C TYR A 619 -33.10 1.80 25.99
N CYS A 620 -32.71 1.32 24.81
CA CYS A 620 -33.63 1.03 23.71
C CYS A 620 -34.59 -0.14 24.01
N TRP A 621 -35.76 -0.12 23.39
CA TRP A 621 -36.70 -1.24 23.41
C TRP A 621 -36.14 -2.48 22.71
N SER A 622 -36.68 -3.65 23.09
CA SER A 622 -36.32 -4.90 22.44
C SER A 622 -36.90 -4.97 21.02
N GLY A 623 -36.05 -5.22 20.05
CA GLY A 623 -36.40 -5.34 18.64
C GLY A 623 -35.16 -5.14 17.78
N ASP A 624 -35.27 -5.47 16.50
CA ASP A 624 -34.19 -5.30 15.54
C ASP A 624 -34.78 -4.83 14.20
N HIS A 625 -34.35 -3.65 13.77
CA HIS A 625 -34.71 -3.05 12.49
C HIS A 625 -33.53 -3.11 11.50
N THR A 626 -32.60 -4.07 11.62
CA THR A 626 -31.42 -4.21 10.74
C THR A 626 -31.80 -4.15 9.25
N LEU A 627 -32.85 -4.87 8.84
CA LEU A 627 -33.27 -4.91 7.43
C LEU A 627 -33.80 -3.55 6.95
N GLU A 628 -34.72 -2.95 7.71
CA GLU A 628 -35.33 -1.66 7.39
C GLU A 628 -34.28 -0.54 7.40
N GLY A 629 -33.42 -0.51 8.43
CA GLY A 629 -32.30 0.43 8.51
C GLY A 629 -31.30 0.28 7.37
N THR A 630 -31.04 -0.95 6.91
CA THR A 630 -30.19 -1.20 5.74
C THR A 630 -30.84 -0.69 4.45
N GLU A 631 -32.13 -0.98 4.24
CA GLU A 631 -32.87 -0.51 3.06
C GLU A 631 -32.96 1.02 3.01
N ASP A 632 -33.27 1.67 4.13
CA ASP A 632 -33.33 3.12 4.24
C ASP A 632 -31.96 3.78 4.01
N ALA A 633 -30.89 3.18 4.56
CA ALA A 633 -29.53 3.65 4.35
C ALA A 633 -29.13 3.64 2.88
N ILE A 634 -29.47 2.57 2.16
CA ILE A 634 -29.16 2.41 0.74
C ILE A 634 -30.01 3.34 -0.12
N ASN A 635 -31.32 3.42 0.15
CA ASN A 635 -32.23 4.25 -0.63
C ASN A 635 -31.88 5.73 -0.53
N SER A 636 -31.64 6.24 0.68
CA SER A 636 -31.30 7.65 0.88
C SER A 636 -29.93 8.01 0.32
N LEU A 637 -28.94 7.11 0.38
CA LEU A 637 -27.62 7.37 -0.21
C LEU A 637 -27.64 7.31 -1.75
N ALA A 638 -28.58 6.55 -2.34
CA ALA A 638 -28.72 6.43 -3.79
C ALA A 638 -29.26 7.70 -4.47
N GLU A 639 -29.86 8.63 -3.72
CA GLU A 639 -30.40 9.90 -4.22
C GLU A 639 -29.34 11.03 -4.24
N GLU A 640 -28.23 10.85 -3.54
CA GLU A 640 -27.17 11.85 -3.41
C GLU A 640 -26.22 11.84 -4.62
N ASP A 641 -25.83 13.03 -5.09
CA ASP A 641 -24.89 13.17 -6.20
C ASP A 641 -23.44 13.02 -5.72
N CYS A 642 -22.83 11.86 -5.98
CA CYS A 642 -21.50 11.52 -5.50
C CYS A 642 -20.67 10.74 -6.52
N ASP A 643 -19.34 10.64 -6.29
CA ASP A 643 -18.45 9.81 -7.10
C ASP A 643 -18.71 8.30 -6.85
N GLU A 644 -18.99 7.96 -5.60
CA GLU A 644 -19.24 6.60 -5.17
C GLU A 644 -19.98 6.59 -3.83
N ALA A 645 -20.99 5.74 -3.70
CA ALA A 645 -21.76 5.55 -2.48
C ALA A 645 -21.49 4.16 -1.88
N ILE A 646 -21.01 4.12 -0.65
CA ILE A 646 -20.68 2.90 0.08
C ILE A 646 -21.48 2.86 1.38
N VAL A 647 -22.15 1.74 1.62
CA VAL A 647 -22.88 1.47 2.88
C VAL A 647 -22.24 0.27 3.57
N ILE A 648 -21.88 0.42 4.84
CA ILE A 648 -21.36 -0.66 5.67
C ILE A 648 -22.27 -0.87 6.86
N VAL A 649 -22.82 -2.06 6.99
CA VAL A 649 -23.69 -2.45 8.10
C VAL A 649 -22.90 -3.28 9.10
N LEU A 650 -22.79 -2.81 10.34
CA LEU A 650 -22.22 -3.54 11.46
C LEU A 650 -23.35 -4.24 12.21
N SER A 651 -23.24 -5.56 12.41
CA SER A 651 -24.30 -6.37 13.02
C SER A 651 -23.74 -7.50 13.89
N ASP A 652 -24.53 -7.96 14.86
CA ASP A 652 -24.22 -9.05 15.78
C ASP A 652 -24.53 -10.47 15.25
N ALA A 653 -24.77 -10.57 13.93
CA ALA A 653 -25.08 -11.81 13.20
C ALA A 653 -26.32 -12.57 13.70
N ASN A 654 -27.17 -11.97 14.55
CA ASN A 654 -28.30 -12.66 15.18
C ASN A 654 -29.62 -12.55 14.41
N LEU A 655 -29.54 -12.60 13.07
CA LEU A 655 -30.68 -12.33 12.17
C LEU A 655 -31.81 -13.38 12.30
N GLU A 656 -31.48 -14.63 12.63
CA GLU A 656 -32.48 -15.71 12.77
C GLU A 656 -33.45 -15.45 13.94
N ARG A 657 -32.96 -14.85 15.03
CA ARG A 657 -33.77 -14.56 16.22
C ARG A 657 -34.89 -13.57 15.93
N TYR A 658 -34.65 -12.65 14.99
CA TYR A 658 -35.59 -11.63 14.55
C TYR A 658 -36.36 -12.02 13.27
N ARG A 659 -36.24 -13.30 12.85
CA ARG A 659 -36.91 -13.86 11.66
C ARG A 659 -36.55 -13.13 10.37
N ILE A 660 -35.35 -12.55 10.28
CA ILE A 660 -34.84 -11.92 9.06
C ILE A 660 -34.18 -13.01 8.21
N PRO A 661 -34.76 -13.37 7.04
CA PRO A 661 -34.16 -14.35 6.16
C PRO A 661 -32.88 -13.77 5.52
N PRO A 662 -31.77 -14.54 5.43
CA PRO A 662 -30.56 -14.08 4.75
C PRO A 662 -30.81 -13.65 3.31
N SER A 663 -31.78 -14.27 2.63
CA SER A 663 -32.19 -13.89 1.27
C SER A 663 -32.78 -12.48 1.16
N LYS A 664 -33.47 -11.99 2.20
CA LYS A 664 -33.98 -10.62 2.21
C LYS A 664 -32.86 -9.61 2.42
N LEU A 665 -31.93 -9.91 3.33
CA LEU A 665 -30.75 -9.06 3.53
C LEU A 665 -29.88 -9.04 2.26
N ALA A 666 -29.68 -10.18 1.60
CA ALA A 666 -29.01 -10.24 0.30
C ALA A 666 -29.69 -9.33 -0.74
N ALA A 667 -31.02 -9.40 -0.84
CA ALA A 667 -31.78 -8.56 -1.76
C ALA A 667 -31.66 -7.07 -1.44
N ALA A 668 -31.69 -6.70 -0.15
CA ALA A 668 -31.50 -5.32 0.31
C ALA A 668 -30.10 -4.80 -0.07
N LEU A 669 -29.04 -5.57 0.21
CA LEU A 669 -27.65 -5.22 -0.13
C LEU A 669 -27.43 -5.04 -1.64
N THR A 670 -28.22 -5.68 -2.50
CA THR A 670 -28.11 -5.57 -3.98
C THR A 670 -29.24 -4.75 -4.62
N SER A 671 -30.03 -4.03 -3.83
CA SER A 671 -31.24 -3.35 -4.30
C SER A 671 -30.95 -2.21 -5.28
N LYS A 672 -29.80 -1.55 -5.15
CA LYS A 672 -29.37 -0.41 -5.97
C LYS A 672 -28.00 -0.69 -6.59
N SER A 673 -27.87 -0.48 -7.90
CA SER A 673 -26.60 -0.69 -8.61
C SER A 673 -25.59 0.44 -8.40
N ASN A 674 -26.06 1.64 -8.04
CA ASN A 674 -25.22 2.81 -7.76
C ASN A 674 -24.70 2.86 -6.31
N VAL A 675 -25.08 1.93 -5.44
CA VAL A 675 -24.63 1.85 -4.04
C VAL A 675 -23.97 0.51 -3.77
N SER A 676 -22.74 0.55 -3.27
CA SER A 676 -22.01 -0.65 -2.86
C SER A 676 -22.27 -0.91 -1.37
N ALA A 677 -23.15 -1.85 -1.07
CA ALA A 677 -23.54 -2.19 0.30
C ALA A 677 -22.89 -3.49 0.79
N TYR A 678 -22.37 -3.46 2.01
CA TYR A 678 -21.63 -4.55 2.65
C TYR A 678 -22.12 -4.75 4.09
N VAL A 679 -22.03 -5.98 4.60
CA VAL A 679 -22.29 -6.30 6.02
C VAL A 679 -21.04 -6.86 6.68
N ILE A 680 -20.75 -6.39 7.90
CA ILE A 680 -19.65 -6.86 8.73
C ILE A 680 -20.24 -7.36 10.05
N PHE A 681 -20.05 -8.65 10.31
CA PHE A 681 -20.49 -9.29 11.54
C PHE A 681 -19.41 -9.14 12.63
N ILE A 682 -19.68 -8.32 13.65
CA ILE A 682 -18.74 -7.96 14.75
C ILE A 682 -18.96 -8.80 16.01
N GLY A 683 -20.18 -9.32 16.19
CA GLY A 683 -20.54 -10.25 17.26
C GLY A 683 -21.17 -11.50 16.67
N GLY A 684 -20.94 -12.67 17.28
CA GLY A 684 -21.51 -13.94 16.82
C GLY A 684 -20.72 -15.15 17.31
N LEU A 685 -21.42 -16.18 17.81
CA LEU A 685 -20.83 -17.50 18.03
C LEU A 685 -20.45 -18.06 16.65
N GLY A 686 -19.16 -18.30 16.41
CA GLY A 686 -18.53 -18.47 15.07
C GLY A 686 -19.34 -19.23 14.01
N ASP A 687 -19.97 -20.35 14.37
CA ASP A 687 -20.80 -21.16 13.46
C ASP A 687 -21.96 -20.39 12.79
N GLN A 688 -22.55 -19.39 13.45
CA GLN A 688 -23.70 -18.65 12.92
C GLN A 688 -23.29 -17.64 11.85
N ALA A 689 -22.22 -16.88 12.09
CA ALA A 689 -21.73 -15.88 11.15
C ALA A 689 -21.16 -16.53 9.87
N GLU A 690 -20.51 -17.70 9.99
CA GLU A 690 -20.04 -18.47 8.84
C GLU A 690 -21.19 -18.94 7.95
N ARG A 691 -22.24 -19.54 8.53
CA ARG A 691 -23.44 -19.98 7.79
C ARG A 691 -24.21 -18.83 7.11
N LEU A 692 -24.22 -17.65 7.73
CA LEU A 692 -24.84 -16.46 7.15
C LEU A 692 -24.04 -15.94 5.96
N THR A 693 -22.71 -15.89 6.10
CA THR A 693 -21.80 -15.43 5.05
C THR A 693 -21.88 -16.33 3.81
N GLU A 694 -22.01 -17.65 3.98
CA GLU A 694 -22.22 -18.60 2.87
C GLU A 694 -23.52 -18.39 2.08
N ARG A 695 -24.54 -17.77 2.71
CA ARG A 695 -25.86 -17.53 2.10
C ARG A 695 -26.01 -16.11 1.54
N LEU A 696 -25.03 -15.24 1.75
CA LEU A 696 -25.00 -13.88 1.24
C LEU A 696 -24.15 -13.79 -0.04
N PRO A 697 -24.31 -12.74 -0.87
CA PRO A 697 -23.52 -12.57 -2.08
C PRO A 697 -22.02 -12.54 -1.77
N ALA A 698 -21.24 -13.30 -2.54
CA ALA A 698 -19.79 -13.37 -2.36
C ALA A 698 -19.16 -11.96 -2.43
N GLY A 699 -18.30 -11.65 -1.47
CA GLY A 699 -17.63 -10.35 -1.36
C GLY A 699 -18.47 -9.22 -0.77
N ARG A 700 -19.72 -9.46 -0.35
CA ARG A 700 -20.57 -8.46 0.33
C ARG A 700 -20.78 -8.69 1.83
N ALA A 701 -20.28 -9.80 2.37
CA ALA A 701 -20.38 -10.14 3.79
C ALA A 701 -19.01 -10.51 4.35
N PHE A 702 -18.68 -9.96 5.52
CA PHE A 702 -17.41 -10.19 6.21
C PHE A 702 -17.65 -10.55 7.67
N ILE A 703 -16.77 -11.37 8.22
CA ILE A 703 -16.77 -11.71 9.64
C ILE A 703 -15.56 -11.02 10.28
N CYS A 704 -15.82 -10.21 11.30
CA CYS A 704 -14.81 -9.47 12.03
C CYS A 704 -14.81 -9.94 13.49
N SER A 705 -14.01 -10.96 13.79
CA SER A 705 -13.88 -11.47 15.17
C SER A 705 -13.05 -10.55 16.06
N ASP A 706 -12.14 -9.78 15.44
CA ASP A 706 -11.23 -8.85 16.08
C ASP A 706 -11.16 -7.54 15.28
N VAL A 707 -11.30 -6.40 15.95
CA VAL A 707 -11.27 -5.05 15.35
C VAL A 707 -9.95 -4.77 14.65
N THR A 708 -8.88 -5.49 15.00
CA THR A 708 -7.60 -5.43 14.27
C THR A 708 -7.73 -5.79 12.78
N GLN A 709 -8.75 -6.58 12.40
CA GLN A 709 -9.01 -6.99 11.02
C GLN A 709 -9.82 -5.96 10.23
N LEU A 710 -10.47 -5.02 10.92
CA LEU A 710 -11.39 -4.07 10.32
C LEU A 710 -10.74 -3.20 9.22
N PRO A 711 -9.49 -2.69 9.35
CA PRO A 711 -8.83 -1.97 8.26
C PRO A 711 -8.61 -2.82 7.02
N GLN A 712 -8.30 -4.11 7.17
CA GLN A 712 -8.11 -4.99 6.03
C GLN A 712 -9.45 -5.28 5.32
N ILE A 713 -10.53 -5.44 6.08
CA ILE A 713 -11.89 -5.60 5.54
C ILE A 713 -12.30 -4.32 4.80
N LEU A 714 -12.11 -3.14 5.41
CA LEU A 714 -12.37 -1.85 4.76
C LEU A 714 -11.50 -1.65 3.52
N LYS A 715 -10.22 -2.03 3.57
CA LYS A 715 -9.32 -2.02 2.40
C LYS A 715 -9.88 -2.89 1.27
N GLN A 716 -10.36 -4.08 1.59
CA GLN A 716 -10.98 -4.98 0.60
C GLN A 716 -12.26 -4.37 0.04
N ILE A 717 -13.09 -3.75 0.87
CA ILE A 717 -14.32 -3.04 0.44
C ILE A 717 -13.95 -1.92 -0.54
N PHE A 718 -13.05 -1.01 -0.18
CA PHE A 718 -12.59 0.06 -1.06
C PHE A 718 -11.91 -0.45 -2.33
N SER A 719 -11.15 -1.56 -2.26
CA SER A 719 -10.52 -2.14 -3.45
C SER A 719 -11.53 -2.84 -4.37
N SER A 720 -12.53 -3.52 -3.79
CA SER A 720 -13.58 -4.21 -4.54
C SER A 720 -14.51 -3.23 -5.25
N SER A 721 -14.74 -2.07 -4.64
CA SER A 721 -15.56 -1.01 -5.22
C SER A 721 -14.87 -0.41 -6.44
N VAL A 722 -13.53 -0.30 -6.45
CA VAL A 722 -12.72 0.08 -7.63
C VAL A 722 -12.79 -0.98 -8.74
N ILE A 723 -12.84 -2.27 -8.40
CA ILE A 723 -12.80 -3.40 -9.35
C ILE A 723 -14.21 -3.78 -9.90
N THR A 724 -15.28 -3.10 -9.50
CA THR A 724 -16.63 -3.43 -10.00
C THR A 724 -16.78 -2.96 -11.46
N ILE A 725 -16.38 -3.86 -12.38
CA ILE A 725 -16.54 -3.82 -13.84
C ILE A 725 -17.98 -4.11 -14.25
#